data_AF-A0A945TE35-F1
#
_entry.id   AF-A0A945TE35-F1
#
_cell.length_a   1.000
_cell.length_b   1.000
_cell.length_c   1.000
_cell.angle_alpha   90.00
_cell.angle_beta   90.00
_cell.angle_gamma   90.00
#
_symmetry.space_group_name_H-M   'P 1'
#
loop_
_entity.id
_entity.type
_entity.pdbx_description
1 polymer ?
#
loop_
_entity_poly.entity_id
_entity_poly.type
_entity_poly.pdbx_seq_one_letter_code
_entity_poly.pdbx_strand_id
1 'polypeptide(L)'
;MKKYGLLVVFFLTISTQLEAKDRYALIVGVSKYPFQSEGFNLVGPRNDALLIYDYLQTRDFQTNNIKLLTEDHQAAIEPTRGNILSSLELLVEETKAGDFLYLHFSGHGSQQPARHVGTEIDGLDEIFLPADTKQWNHDTQSVENVLTDDDVAYYVDAFRTKGVFVWIVFDSCHSGTMTRSQWQTRKIPADSLGVPIQTLLQTRGVNMEKSTSLQLADNNKPGGYVAFFAAQTTEETPEINLPKNSQQSKRYGLFTYNLMETLSKYPHASYQQVAEKILQNYSAQPWYGTTPMFIGSSLDDGVFGEPRSQNSDPQWKINRSTQGYEIPSGYLHGVTRGSILAVMAKPTDKLSLAHGFVHVVKSHSAFSMVEPIKYQLGDKKFAELTLLPDFSYARLVETQAIFELAIAEIPNKDITRRSKNKGKSLIKSLRKDGVEPIALRWVGSSDHADIRFFNTGDELVLLTDSEDLPCPFGACDEKAKRKTYMRIALDQSEPLLKEQLENNLRTIARALNLMRLGTVLEGEGLVSSLNVVRAGSGDLDKFDRTDIPTLFEGDSVSLYLANYLEEPLDITVLFIGADYRIDVVFPRGNQFNRFMEEEEITLEVGKINTFSTGMERLVVISSWAETGASAAKYNFLAQSGIQRTRGVARNPGLIQMLERAGFGQPDKSKKTRGVMPIEDSLRSQGSIHTIPWMTSNAN
;
A
#
# COMPACT_ATOMS: atom_id res chain seq x y z
N MET A 1 81.31 32.60 26.00
CA MET A 1 80.42 33.01 24.89
C MET A 1 79.28 32.00 24.83
N LYS A 2 78.03 32.46 25.01
CA LYS A 2 76.82 31.62 25.11
C LYS A 2 76.33 31.22 23.71
N LYS A 3 76.06 29.93 23.50
CA LYS A 3 75.32 29.39 22.34
C LYS A 3 73.84 29.28 22.73
N TYR A 4 72.95 29.95 22.01
CA TYR A 4 71.51 29.65 22.04
C TYR A 4 71.17 28.97 20.71
N GLY A 5 70.75 27.71 20.79
CA GLY A 5 70.20 26.97 19.66
C GLY A 5 68.71 27.29 19.51
N LEU A 6 68.31 27.71 18.32
CA LEU A 6 66.93 27.90 17.91
C LEU A 6 66.37 26.54 17.45
N LEU A 7 65.35 26.03 18.14
CA LEU A 7 64.66 24.79 17.82
C LEU A 7 63.40 25.14 17.01
N VAL A 8 63.38 24.75 15.73
CA VAL A 8 62.23 24.92 14.82
C VAL A 8 61.40 23.64 14.91
N VAL A 9 60.17 23.73 15.42
CA VAL A 9 59.19 22.64 15.43
C VAL A 9 58.29 22.78 14.21
N PHE A 10 58.35 21.80 13.30
CA PHE A 10 57.42 21.65 12.19
C PHE A 10 56.15 20.96 12.70
N PHE A 11 55.01 21.66 12.71
CA PHE A 11 53.70 21.03 12.92
C PHE A 11 53.22 20.47 11.59
N LEU A 12 53.23 19.13 11.45
CA LEU A 12 52.55 18.43 10.36
C LEU A 12 51.06 18.36 10.71
N THR A 13 50.23 19.15 10.03
CA THR A 13 48.77 18.97 10.06
C THR A 13 48.41 17.79 9.18
N ILE A 14 48.07 16.65 9.78
CA ILE A 14 47.43 15.52 9.09
C ILE A 14 45.98 15.93 8.85
N SER A 15 45.67 16.40 7.65
CA SER A 15 44.30 16.52 7.17
C SER A 15 43.77 15.11 6.90
N THR A 16 42.92 14.58 7.78
CA THR A 16 42.10 13.41 7.46
C THR A 16 41.11 13.82 6.38
N GLN A 17 41.40 13.50 5.12
CA GLN A 17 40.37 13.47 4.09
C GLN A 17 39.36 12.40 4.51
N LEU A 18 38.16 12.81 4.95
CA LEU A 18 37.00 11.92 4.85
C LEU A 18 36.83 11.66 3.35
N GLU A 19 37.11 10.44 2.88
CA GLU A 19 36.69 10.04 1.55
C GLU A 19 35.18 10.19 1.45
N ALA A 20 34.71 10.77 0.34
CA ALA A 20 33.29 10.82 0.04
C ALA A 20 32.73 9.40 -0.05
N LYS A 21 31.58 9.17 0.59
CA LYS A 21 30.84 7.91 0.56
C LYS A 21 30.18 7.76 -0.81
N ASP A 22 30.58 6.75 -1.59
CA ASP A 22 30.02 6.50 -2.91
C ASP A 22 28.71 5.68 -2.81
N ARG A 23 27.82 5.89 -3.78
CA ARG A 23 26.54 5.19 -3.89
C ARG A 23 26.54 4.31 -5.14
N TYR A 24 26.23 3.04 -4.97
CA TYR A 24 26.19 2.02 -6.02
C TYR A 24 24.81 1.36 -6.08
N ALA A 25 24.39 0.93 -7.26
CA ALA A 25 23.14 0.22 -7.43
C ALA A 25 23.23 -0.93 -8.45
N LEU A 26 22.51 -2.01 -8.16
CA LEU A 26 22.16 -3.05 -9.13
C LEU A 26 20.64 -3.11 -9.23
N ILE A 27 20.10 -2.86 -10.42
CA ILE A 27 18.67 -2.88 -10.69
C ILE A 27 18.39 -3.98 -11.71
N VAL A 28 17.64 -5.00 -11.32
CA VAL A 28 17.28 -6.15 -12.16
C VAL A 28 15.76 -6.15 -12.36
N GLY A 29 15.32 -6.04 -13.61
CA GLY A 29 13.92 -6.14 -14.01
C GLY A 29 13.73 -7.14 -15.15
N VAL A 30 13.09 -8.27 -14.87
CA VAL A 30 12.90 -9.38 -15.84
C VAL A 30 11.45 -9.45 -16.30
N SER A 31 11.20 -9.08 -17.56
CA SER A 31 9.87 -9.13 -18.17
C SER A 31 9.71 -10.23 -19.22
N LYS A 32 10.80 -10.72 -19.82
CA LYS A 32 10.76 -11.75 -20.88
C LYS A 32 11.42 -13.05 -20.42
N TYR A 33 10.74 -14.16 -20.66
CA TYR A 33 11.19 -15.51 -20.30
C TYR A 33 11.20 -16.42 -21.55
N PRO A 34 12.18 -16.26 -22.46
CA PRO A 34 12.22 -16.95 -23.75
C PRO A 34 12.27 -18.49 -23.67
N PHE A 35 12.70 -19.06 -22.53
CA PHE A 35 12.74 -20.51 -22.31
C PHE A 35 11.50 -21.06 -21.60
N GLN A 36 10.51 -20.20 -21.35
CA GLN A 36 9.25 -20.54 -20.70
C GLN A 36 8.08 -20.31 -21.65
N SER A 37 6.86 -20.72 -21.27
CA SER A 37 5.68 -20.46 -22.10
C SER A 37 5.44 -18.95 -22.25
N GLU A 38 4.98 -18.50 -23.43
CA GLU A 38 4.74 -17.07 -23.70
C GLU A 38 3.80 -16.39 -22.69
N GLY A 39 2.91 -17.16 -22.05
CA GLY A 39 2.00 -16.69 -21.01
C GLY A 39 2.68 -16.26 -19.70
N PHE A 40 3.98 -16.53 -19.54
CA PHE A 40 4.77 -16.11 -18.37
C PHE A 40 5.54 -14.80 -18.59
N ASN A 41 5.42 -14.14 -19.75
CA ASN A 41 6.03 -12.82 -19.94
C ASN A 41 5.27 -11.75 -19.17
N LEU A 42 5.99 -10.95 -18.36
CA LEU A 42 5.45 -9.83 -17.57
C LEU A 42 5.60 -8.50 -18.32
N VAL A 43 4.97 -7.44 -17.79
CA VAL A 43 5.13 -6.07 -18.33
C VAL A 43 5.69 -5.10 -17.30
N GLY A 44 5.42 -5.33 -16.00
CA GLY A 44 5.79 -4.45 -14.91
C GLY A 44 7.29 -4.32 -14.65
N PRO A 45 8.08 -5.41 -14.53
CA PRO A 45 9.47 -5.36 -14.07
C PRO A 45 10.38 -4.44 -14.86
N ARG A 46 10.22 -4.40 -16.19
CA ARG A 46 10.98 -3.47 -17.02
C ARG A 46 10.62 -2.02 -16.69
N ASN A 47 9.34 -1.72 -16.48
CA ASN A 47 8.92 -0.36 -16.11
C ASN A 47 9.39 0.00 -14.70
N ASP A 48 9.35 -0.94 -13.76
CA ASP A 48 9.86 -0.79 -12.40
C ASP A 48 11.37 -0.45 -12.40
N ALA A 49 12.17 -1.25 -13.13
CA ALA A 49 13.61 -1.05 -13.23
C ALA A 49 13.97 0.32 -13.83
N LEU A 50 13.24 0.77 -14.86
CA LEU A 50 13.45 2.09 -15.46
C LEU A 50 13.02 3.23 -14.53
N LEU A 51 11.90 3.08 -13.81
CA LEU A 51 11.43 4.06 -12.84
C LEU A 51 12.47 4.29 -11.73
N ILE A 52 13.04 3.20 -11.20
CA ILE A 52 14.08 3.25 -10.18
C ILE A 52 15.36 3.85 -10.76
N TYR A 53 15.78 3.42 -11.95
CA TYR A 53 16.98 3.94 -12.60
C TYR A 53 16.92 5.45 -12.75
N ASP A 54 15.81 5.98 -13.27
CA ASP A 54 15.59 7.41 -13.41
C ASP A 54 15.56 8.13 -12.05
N TYR A 55 14.95 7.52 -11.03
CA TYR A 55 14.88 8.09 -9.69
C TYR A 55 16.25 8.17 -9.01
N LEU A 56 17.07 7.11 -9.07
CA LEU A 56 18.39 7.10 -8.43
C LEU A 56 19.35 8.13 -9.04
N GLN A 57 19.20 8.46 -10.33
CA GLN A 57 19.95 9.55 -10.95
C GLN A 57 19.68 10.91 -10.32
N THR A 58 18.53 11.09 -9.65
CA THR A 58 18.22 12.30 -8.87
C THR A 58 18.77 12.27 -7.44
N ARG A 59 19.38 11.17 -7.00
CA ARG A 59 19.80 10.92 -5.61
C ARG A 59 21.31 10.69 -5.46
N ASP A 60 22.14 11.53 -6.09
CA ASP A 60 23.62 11.50 -6.07
C ASP A 60 24.27 10.16 -6.47
N PHE A 61 23.53 9.23 -7.08
CA PHE A 61 24.14 8.06 -7.70
C PHE A 61 24.81 8.49 -9.00
N GLN A 62 26.11 8.24 -9.13
CA GLN A 62 26.80 8.42 -10.40
C GLN A 62 26.27 7.38 -11.39
N THR A 63 25.98 7.79 -12.63
CA THR A 63 25.42 6.89 -13.66
C THR A 63 26.28 5.63 -13.86
N ASN A 64 27.62 5.76 -13.78
CA ASN A 64 28.54 4.64 -13.92
C ASN A 64 28.49 3.63 -12.75
N ASN A 65 27.93 4.04 -11.61
CA ASN A 65 27.77 3.21 -10.41
C ASN A 65 26.40 2.50 -10.38
N ILE A 66 25.54 2.71 -11.38
CA ILE A 66 24.24 2.04 -11.51
C ILE A 66 24.36 0.97 -12.60
N LYS A 67 24.34 -0.31 -12.21
CA LYS A 67 24.25 -1.44 -13.14
C LYS A 67 22.75 -1.74 -13.39
N LEU A 68 22.27 -1.51 -14.60
CA LEU A 68 20.87 -1.76 -15.00
C LEU A 68 20.77 -3.02 -15.85
N LEU A 69 19.98 -4.00 -15.41
CA LEU A 69 19.75 -5.27 -16.07
C LEU A 69 18.25 -5.40 -16.39
N THR A 70 17.87 -5.17 -17.64
CA THR A 70 16.48 -5.28 -18.11
C THR A 70 16.43 -5.33 -19.65
N GLU A 71 15.30 -5.75 -20.23
CA GLU A 71 15.17 -5.89 -21.68
C GLU A 71 14.95 -4.54 -22.40
N ASP A 72 15.36 -4.46 -23.67
CA ASP A 72 15.03 -3.37 -24.61
C ASP A 72 15.36 -1.95 -24.10
N HIS A 73 16.51 -1.73 -23.48
CA HIS A 73 16.98 -0.38 -23.07
C HIS A 73 18.46 -0.17 -23.40
N GLN A 74 18.81 1.00 -23.94
CA GLN A 74 20.17 1.27 -24.45
C GLN A 74 21.26 1.19 -23.37
N ALA A 75 20.93 1.60 -22.14
CA ALA A 75 21.85 1.57 -21.00
C ALA A 75 21.82 0.23 -20.23
N ALA A 76 20.96 -0.71 -20.63
CA ALA A 76 20.78 -1.97 -19.92
C ALA A 76 21.52 -3.12 -20.60
N ILE A 77 21.86 -4.13 -19.81
CA ILE A 77 22.27 -5.45 -20.31
C ILE A 77 21.17 -6.48 -20.02
N GLU A 78 21.16 -7.58 -20.77
CA GLU A 78 20.14 -8.65 -20.60
C GLU A 78 20.19 -9.24 -19.18
N PRO A 79 19.04 -9.43 -18.50
CA PRO A 79 19.00 -9.87 -17.11
C PRO A 79 19.10 -11.40 -16.99
N THR A 80 20.19 -11.97 -17.50
CA THR A 80 20.54 -13.39 -17.37
C THR A 80 21.20 -13.69 -16.03
N ARG A 81 21.16 -14.94 -15.54
CA ARG A 81 21.81 -15.34 -14.28
C ARG A 81 23.29 -14.97 -14.28
N GLY A 82 23.98 -15.25 -15.39
CA GLY A 82 25.40 -14.93 -15.55
C GLY A 82 25.68 -13.42 -15.40
N ASN A 83 24.90 -12.58 -16.08
CA ASN A 83 25.08 -11.13 -16.00
C ASN A 83 24.77 -10.57 -14.60
N ILE A 84 23.76 -11.12 -13.91
CA ILE A 84 23.43 -10.70 -12.55
C ILE A 84 24.58 -11.04 -11.60
N LEU A 85 25.08 -12.28 -11.63
CA LEU A 85 26.20 -12.71 -10.79
C LEU A 85 27.48 -11.92 -11.08
N SER A 86 27.84 -11.75 -12.36
CA SER A 86 29.02 -10.95 -12.72
C SER A 86 28.88 -9.48 -12.28
N SER A 87 27.66 -8.92 -12.30
CA SER A 87 27.44 -7.55 -11.80
C SER A 87 27.60 -7.48 -10.28
N LEU A 88 27.12 -8.49 -9.54
CA LEU A 88 27.34 -8.58 -8.09
C LEU A 88 28.82 -8.74 -7.74
N GLU A 89 29.55 -9.62 -8.44
CA GLU A 89 30.99 -9.81 -8.28
C GLU A 89 31.76 -8.49 -8.53
N LEU A 90 31.47 -7.79 -9.63
CA LEU A 90 32.09 -6.50 -9.93
C LEU A 90 31.80 -5.45 -8.85
N LEU A 91 30.57 -5.38 -8.35
CA LEU A 91 30.22 -4.46 -7.26
C LEU A 91 30.97 -4.83 -5.97
N VAL A 92 31.18 -6.12 -5.69
CA VAL A 92 32.00 -6.55 -4.54
C VAL A 92 33.43 -6.07 -4.71
N GLU A 93 33.98 -6.02 -5.92
CA GLU A 93 35.31 -5.47 -6.18
C GLU A 93 35.36 -3.94 -6.07
N GLU A 94 34.37 -3.24 -6.65
CA GLU A 94 34.32 -1.77 -6.78
C GLU A 94 34.02 -1.05 -5.43
N THR A 95 33.16 -1.63 -4.58
CA THR A 95 32.72 -0.98 -3.33
C THR A 95 33.76 -1.04 -2.22
N LYS A 96 33.76 -0.06 -1.29
CA LYS A 96 34.67 0.00 -0.14
C LYS A 96 33.93 0.32 1.16
N ALA A 97 34.63 0.17 2.29
CA ALA A 97 34.06 0.43 3.61
C ALA A 97 33.45 1.83 3.69
N GLY A 98 32.22 1.92 4.18
CA GLY A 98 31.48 3.17 4.28
C GLY A 98 30.52 3.42 3.12
N ASP A 99 30.71 2.79 1.94
CA ASP A 99 29.84 2.97 0.78
C ASP A 99 28.39 2.49 1.01
N PHE A 100 27.49 2.91 0.12
CA PHE A 100 26.10 2.49 0.09
C PHE A 100 25.79 1.70 -1.18
N LEU A 101 25.13 0.54 -1.03
CA LEU A 101 24.70 -0.31 -2.13
C LEU A 101 23.18 -0.51 -2.10
N TYR A 102 22.53 -0.23 -3.22
CA TYR A 102 21.12 -0.54 -3.47
C TYR A 102 20.98 -1.74 -4.40
N LEU A 103 20.23 -2.76 -4.00
CA LEU A 103 19.92 -3.94 -4.81
C LEU A 103 18.41 -3.99 -5.03
N HIS A 104 17.97 -4.09 -6.28
CA HIS A 104 16.56 -4.21 -6.62
C HIS A 104 16.31 -5.36 -7.58
N PHE A 105 15.36 -6.22 -7.24
CA PHE A 105 14.95 -7.37 -8.04
C PHE A 105 13.46 -7.32 -8.29
N SER A 106 13.06 -7.21 -9.56
CA SER A 106 11.67 -7.24 -10.01
C SER A 106 11.51 -8.29 -11.10
N GLY A 107 10.54 -9.19 -10.95
CA GLY A 107 10.39 -10.33 -11.86
C GLY A 107 9.61 -11.48 -11.23
N HIS A 108 9.73 -12.65 -11.83
CA HIS A 108 9.13 -13.87 -11.30
C HIS A 108 9.96 -14.46 -10.15
N GLY A 109 9.25 -14.98 -9.15
CA GLY A 109 9.81 -15.92 -8.19
C GLY A 109 9.03 -17.24 -8.16
N SER A 110 9.64 -18.25 -7.53
CA SER A 110 9.10 -19.59 -7.32
C SER A 110 9.83 -20.27 -6.14
N GLN A 111 9.54 -21.55 -5.91
CA GLN A 111 10.23 -22.39 -4.93
C GLN A 111 10.80 -23.65 -5.58
N GLN A 112 11.90 -24.15 -5.04
CA GLN A 112 12.43 -25.47 -5.36
C GLN A 112 12.87 -26.19 -4.08
N PRO A 113 13.06 -27.51 -4.09
CA PRO A 113 13.64 -28.23 -2.96
C PRO A 113 15.00 -27.65 -2.57
N ALA A 114 15.22 -27.44 -1.27
CA ALA A 114 16.45 -26.85 -0.79
C ALA A 114 17.66 -27.73 -1.14
N ARG A 115 18.74 -27.10 -1.61
CA ARG A 115 20.00 -27.83 -1.91
C ARG A 115 20.60 -28.49 -0.67
N HIS A 116 20.37 -27.91 0.50
CA HIS A 116 20.88 -28.39 1.77
C HIS A 116 19.72 -28.77 2.71
N VAL A 117 19.49 -30.07 2.88
CA VAL A 117 18.42 -30.57 3.74
C VAL A 117 18.65 -30.12 5.19
N GLY A 118 17.73 -29.34 5.74
CA GLY A 118 17.74 -28.88 7.13
C GLY A 118 18.30 -27.47 7.38
N THR A 119 18.70 -26.72 6.34
CA THR A 119 19.00 -25.27 6.45
C THR A 119 17.73 -24.43 6.49
N GLU A 120 16.66 -24.91 5.85
CA GLU A 120 15.36 -24.24 5.77
C GLU A 120 14.29 -25.00 6.56
N ILE A 121 13.39 -24.25 7.22
CA ILE A 121 12.37 -24.80 8.12
C ILE A 121 11.34 -25.63 7.36
N ASP A 122 10.99 -25.21 6.13
CA ASP A 122 10.07 -25.89 5.21
C ASP A 122 10.79 -26.73 4.14
N GLY A 123 12.12 -26.70 4.12
CA GLY A 123 12.98 -27.46 3.22
C GLY A 123 12.90 -27.04 1.75
N LEU A 124 12.54 -25.79 1.45
CA LEU A 124 12.43 -25.25 0.09
C LEU A 124 13.28 -23.98 -0.07
N ASP A 125 14.13 -23.92 -1.10
CA ASP A 125 14.81 -22.67 -1.47
C ASP A 125 13.82 -21.74 -2.18
N GLU A 126 13.86 -20.46 -1.80
CA GLU A 126 13.18 -19.39 -2.52
C GLU A 126 14.03 -18.93 -3.72
N ILE A 127 13.43 -18.91 -4.92
CA ILE A 127 14.16 -18.63 -6.16
C ILE A 127 13.61 -17.42 -6.91
N PHE A 128 14.50 -16.51 -7.30
CA PHE A 128 14.25 -15.48 -8.31
C PHE A 128 14.61 -16.00 -9.69
N LEU A 129 13.83 -15.65 -10.72
CA LEU A 129 13.98 -16.15 -12.08
C LEU A 129 14.60 -15.09 -13.02
N PRO A 130 15.89 -15.22 -13.39
CA PRO A 130 16.49 -14.53 -14.51
C PRO A 130 15.85 -14.87 -15.86
N ALA A 131 16.09 -14.06 -16.89
CA ALA A 131 15.52 -14.25 -18.23
C ALA A 131 15.90 -15.60 -18.87
N ASP A 132 17.07 -16.14 -18.55
CA ASP A 132 17.57 -17.42 -19.05
C ASP A 132 17.22 -18.63 -18.16
N THR A 133 16.28 -18.47 -17.22
CA THR A 133 15.74 -19.57 -16.40
C THR A 133 15.19 -20.67 -17.29
N LYS A 134 15.60 -21.93 -17.05
CA LYS A 134 15.10 -23.10 -17.77
C LYS A 134 14.20 -23.96 -16.88
N GLN A 135 13.85 -25.14 -17.38
CA GLN A 135 13.04 -26.12 -16.67
C GLN A 135 13.88 -26.89 -15.63
N TRP A 136 13.19 -27.62 -14.76
CA TRP A 136 13.76 -28.53 -13.79
C TRP A 136 14.68 -29.56 -14.45
N ASN A 137 15.88 -29.69 -13.90
CA ASN A 137 16.84 -30.70 -14.29
C ASN A 137 16.80 -31.86 -13.29
N HIS A 138 16.45 -33.06 -13.78
CA HIS A 138 16.32 -34.26 -12.96
C HIS A 138 17.65 -34.78 -12.40
N ASP A 139 18.77 -34.48 -13.07
CA ASP A 139 20.10 -34.92 -12.64
C ASP A 139 20.62 -34.05 -11.49
N THR A 140 20.39 -32.73 -11.57
CA THR A 140 20.84 -31.76 -10.55
C THR A 140 19.79 -31.51 -9.47
N GLN A 141 18.59 -32.09 -9.61
CA GLN A 141 17.43 -31.87 -8.75
C GLN A 141 17.21 -30.38 -8.42
N SER A 142 17.29 -29.53 -9.44
CA SER A 142 17.13 -28.08 -9.31
C SER A 142 16.60 -27.46 -10.60
N VAL A 143 15.97 -26.30 -10.48
CA VAL A 143 15.65 -25.46 -11.64
C VAL A 143 16.94 -24.81 -12.13
N GLU A 144 17.22 -24.88 -13.43
CA GLU A 144 18.46 -24.32 -13.98
C GLU A 144 18.35 -22.80 -14.17
N ASN A 145 19.48 -22.11 -14.00
CA ASN A 145 19.63 -20.67 -14.21
C ASN A 145 18.77 -19.78 -13.30
N VAL A 146 18.50 -20.22 -12.07
CA VAL A 146 17.83 -19.42 -11.03
C VAL A 146 18.82 -18.79 -10.05
N LEU A 147 18.39 -17.72 -9.36
CA LEU A 147 19.10 -17.20 -8.18
C LEU A 147 18.36 -17.67 -6.94
N THR A 148 19.04 -18.41 -6.06
CA THR A 148 18.50 -18.77 -4.74
C THR A 148 18.68 -17.62 -3.76
N ASP A 149 17.90 -17.60 -2.69
CA ASP A 149 18.14 -16.74 -1.54
C ASP A 149 19.53 -16.91 -0.93
N ASP A 150 20.06 -18.14 -0.89
CA ASP A 150 21.46 -18.44 -0.52
C ASP A 150 22.48 -17.71 -1.41
N ASP A 151 22.28 -17.71 -2.74
CA ASP A 151 23.15 -17.00 -3.68
C ASP A 151 23.16 -15.49 -3.33
N VAL A 152 21.99 -14.91 -3.05
CA VAL A 152 21.87 -13.49 -2.68
C VAL A 152 22.49 -13.21 -1.31
N ALA A 153 22.21 -14.04 -0.31
CA ALA A 153 22.72 -13.89 1.05
C ALA A 153 24.25 -13.90 1.07
N TYR A 154 24.89 -14.77 0.26
CA TYR A 154 26.34 -14.81 0.09
C TYR A 154 26.92 -13.44 -0.33
N TYR A 155 26.35 -12.80 -1.35
CA TYR A 155 26.83 -11.49 -1.81
C TYR A 155 26.55 -10.39 -0.80
N VAL A 156 25.35 -10.37 -0.20
CA VAL A 156 25.01 -9.39 0.85
C VAL A 156 26.01 -9.48 2.01
N ASP A 157 26.37 -10.69 2.44
CA ASP A 157 27.39 -10.89 3.48
C ASP A 157 28.79 -10.48 3.04
N ALA A 158 29.15 -10.67 1.77
CA ALA A 158 30.43 -10.19 1.23
C ALA A 158 30.52 -8.65 1.30
N PHE A 159 29.47 -7.94 0.89
CA PHE A 159 29.40 -6.47 1.00
C PHE A 159 29.49 -6.00 2.46
N ARG A 160 28.66 -6.58 3.35
CA ARG A 160 28.64 -6.23 4.77
C ARG A 160 29.98 -6.49 5.46
N THR A 161 30.69 -7.54 5.06
CA THR A 161 32.03 -7.85 5.58
C THR A 161 33.04 -6.76 5.23
N LYS A 162 32.90 -6.11 4.06
CA LYS A 162 33.73 -4.94 3.67
C LYS A 162 33.32 -3.65 4.37
N GLY A 163 32.23 -3.62 5.14
CA GLY A 163 31.72 -2.40 5.77
C GLY A 163 30.82 -1.57 4.85
N VAL A 164 30.28 -2.16 3.79
CA VAL A 164 29.30 -1.53 2.90
C VAL A 164 27.90 -1.67 3.51
N PHE A 165 27.10 -0.61 3.46
CA PHE A 165 25.69 -0.68 3.84
C PHE A 165 24.85 -1.16 2.65
N VAL A 166 24.02 -2.18 2.85
CA VAL A 166 23.21 -2.79 1.77
C VAL A 166 21.73 -2.55 1.99
N TRP A 167 21.05 -1.92 1.04
CA TRP A 167 19.58 -1.93 0.97
C TRP A 167 19.12 -2.82 -0.17
N ILE A 168 18.39 -3.89 0.14
CA ILE A 168 17.86 -4.83 -0.83
C ILE A 168 16.33 -4.77 -0.92
N VAL A 169 15.80 -4.85 -2.13
CA VAL A 169 14.38 -4.75 -2.44
C VAL A 169 13.99 -5.87 -3.39
N PHE A 170 13.05 -6.71 -2.97
CA PHE A 170 12.45 -7.77 -3.80
C PHE A 170 10.99 -7.44 -4.10
N ASP A 171 10.69 -7.24 -5.38
CA ASP A 171 9.34 -7.16 -5.94
C ASP A 171 9.03 -8.38 -6.81
N SER A 172 9.13 -9.55 -6.17
CA SER A 172 8.85 -10.90 -6.69
C SER A 172 8.00 -11.71 -5.69
N CYS A 173 7.29 -12.73 -6.17
CA CYS A 173 6.50 -13.64 -5.31
C CYS A 173 7.27 -14.94 -5.04
N HIS A 174 7.21 -15.44 -3.82
CA HIS A 174 8.05 -16.54 -3.35
C HIS A 174 7.26 -17.84 -3.12
N SER A 175 6.15 -17.82 -2.38
CA SER A 175 5.32 -19.00 -2.09
C SER A 175 3.80 -18.72 -2.21
N GLY A 176 2.98 -19.76 -2.34
CA GLY A 176 1.50 -19.65 -2.25
C GLY A 176 0.76 -20.70 -3.08
N THR A 177 -0.49 -20.99 -2.74
CA THR A 177 -1.32 -22.00 -3.44
C THR A 177 -2.03 -21.42 -4.68
N MET A 178 -2.20 -22.28 -5.69
CA MET A 178 -2.77 -21.97 -7.02
C MET A 178 -4.19 -21.35 -6.92
N THR A 179 -4.26 -20.02 -6.82
CA THR A 179 -5.52 -19.27 -6.86
C THR A 179 -5.55 -18.44 -8.13
N ARG A 180 -6.34 -18.88 -9.11
CA ARG A 180 -6.48 -18.18 -10.40
C ARG A 180 -7.14 -16.82 -10.18
N SER A 181 -6.34 -15.75 -10.08
CA SER A 181 -6.84 -14.38 -10.19
C SER A 181 -6.88 -13.94 -11.66
N GLN A 182 -7.73 -12.97 -12.00
CA GLN A 182 -7.77 -12.38 -13.35
C GLN A 182 -6.59 -11.41 -13.62
N TRP A 183 -5.70 -11.24 -12.65
CA TRP A 183 -4.53 -10.38 -12.73
C TRP A 183 -3.29 -11.22 -13.07
N GLN A 184 -2.38 -10.63 -13.84
CA GLN A 184 -1.09 -11.25 -14.08
C GLN A 184 -0.25 -11.09 -12.80
N THR A 185 0.05 -12.20 -12.15
CA THR A 185 0.82 -12.25 -10.90
C THR A 185 2.28 -12.51 -11.19
N ARG A 186 3.18 -12.05 -10.30
CA ARG A 186 4.64 -12.22 -10.44
C ARG A 186 5.14 -13.57 -9.98
N LYS A 187 4.35 -14.62 -10.21
CA LYS A 187 4.64 -15.99 -9.77
C LYS A 187 4.59 -16.99 -10.92
N ILE A 188 5.55 -17.90 -10.94
CA ILE A 188 5.45 -19.14 -11.72
C ILE A 188 5.34 -20.32 -10.75
N PRO A 189 4.22 -21.07 -10.76
CA PRO A 189 4.11 -22.29 -9.96
C PRO A 189 5.27 -23.27 -10.24
N ALA A 190 5.83 -23.88 -9.19
CA ALA A 190 6.99 -24.76 -9.31
C ALA A 190 6.76 -25.95 -10.28
N ASP A 191 5.54 -26.48 -10.35
CA ASP A 191 5.16 -27.53 -11.30
C ASP A 191 5.21 -27.07 -12.76
N SER A 192 4.97 -25.77 -13.02
CA SER A 192 5.12 -25.16 -14.35
C SER A 192 6.60 -25.02 -14.78
N LEU A 193 7.51 -25.06 -13.81
CA LEU A 193 8.96 -25.17 -14.05
C LEU A 193 9.42 -26.64 -14.10
N GLY A 194 8.51 -27.61 -14.07
CA GLY A 194 8.84 -29.03 -14.14
C GLY A 194 9.24 -29.66 -12.80
N VAL A 195 9.13 -28.93 -11.67
CA VAL A 195 9.44 -29.46 -10.34
C VAL A 195 8.41 -30.54 -9.96
N PRO A 196 8.83 -31.77 -9.61
CA PRO A 196 7.88 -32.82 -9.24
C PRO A 196 7.13 -32.47 -7.95
N ILE A 197 5.80 -32.48 -8.00
CA ILE A 197 4.92 -32.19 -6.85
C ILE A 197 5.23 -33.10 -5.66
N GLN A 198 5.59 -34.36 -5.91
CA GLN A 198 5.94 -35.31 -4.85
C GLN A 198 7.17 -34.85 -4.06
N THR A 199 8.14 -34.20 -4.71
CA THR A 199 9.34 -33.66 -4.06
C THR A 199 9.00 -32.47 -3.18
N LEU A 200 8.08 -31.59 -3.62
CA LEU A 200 7.58 -30.46 -2.83
C LEU A 200 6.72 -30.91 -1.64
N LEU A 201 5.99 -32.03 -1.76
CA LEU A 201 5.15 -32.56 -0.66
C LEU A 201 5.97 -33.33 0.38
N GLN A 202 7.09 -33.94 -0.01
CA GLN A 202 7.97 -34.66 0.90
C GLN A 202 8.81 -33.73 1.79
N THR A 203 9.06 -32.49 1.35
CA THR A 203 9.78 -31.45 2.11
C THR A 203 8.90 -30.67 3.08
N ARG A 204 7.59 -30.53 2.81
CA ARG A 204 6.57 -29.77 3.58
C ARG A 204 6.22 -30.28 5.00
N GLY A 205 7.02 -31.16 5.60
CA GLY A 205 6.67 -31.89 6.82
C GLY A 205 6.84 -31.18 8.17
N VAL A 206 7.31 -29.92 8.23
CA VAL A 206 7.66 -29.26 9.50
C VAL A 206 7.22 -27.78 9.49
N ASN A 207 6.42 -27.37 10.48
CA ASN A 207 5.97 -26.01 10.87
C ASN A 207 6.07 -24.86 9.82
N MET A 208 4.94 -24.53 9.19
CA MET A 208 4.82 -23.47 8.16
C MET A 208 4.74 -22.02 8.67
N GLU A 209 4.79 -21.75 9.97
CA GLU A 209 4.37 -20.42 10.47
C GLU A 209 5.46 -19.33 10.46
N LYS A 210 6.74 -19.65 10.19
CA LYS A 210 7.83 -18.65 10.22
C LYS A 210 9.05 -18.98 9.32
N SER A 211 8.88 -19.37 8.05
CA SER A 211 10.03 -19.36 7.10
C SER A 211 10.21 -17.95 6.54
N THR A 212 11.39 -17.35 6.79
CA THR A 212 11.82 -16.07 6.21
C THR A 212 12.78 -16.36 5.07
N SER A 213 12.54 -15.79 3.89
CA SER A 213 13.22 -16.08 2.61
C SER A 213 14.62 -15.48 2.46
N LEU A 214 15.24 -15.00 3.54
CA LEU A 214 16.61 -14.49 3.54
C LEU A 214 17.17 -14.59 4.97
N GLN A 215 17.87 -15.67 5.27
CA GLN A 215 18.51 -15.86 6.58
C GLN A 215 19.90 -15.21 6.60
N LEU A 216 19.95 -13.92 6.94
CA LEU A 216 21.23 -13.25 7.21
C LEU A 216 21.59 -13.41 8.69
N ALA A 217 22.71 -14.06 8.97
CA ALA A 217 23.21 -14.15 10.34
C ALA A 217 23.63 -12.75 10.83
N ASP A 218 23.04 -12.27 11.92
CA ASP A 218 23.44 -11.05 12.63
C ASP A 218 24.72 -11.26 13.45
N ASN A 219 25.77 -11.73 12.77
CA ASN A 219 27.13 -11.65 13.29
C ASN A 219 27.57 -10.18 13.26
N ASN A 220 28.41 -9.73 14.20
CA ASN A 220 28.99 -8.37 14.30
C ASN A 220 29.81 -7.97 13.04
N LYS A 221 29.15 -7.81 11.89
CA LYS A 221 29.72 -7.36 10.64
C LYS A 221 29.77 -5.82 10.65
N PRO A 222 30.80 -5.21 10.04
CA PRO A 222 30.95 -3.76 10.05
C PRO A 222 29.90 -3.02 9.19
N GLY A 223 29.28 -3.69 8.21
CA GLY A 223 28.22 -3.13 7.36
C GLY A 223 26.82 -3.59 7.78
N GLY A 224 25.89 -2.63 7.87
CA GLY A 224 24.46 -2.88 8.12
C GLY A 224 23.69 -3.28 6.87
N TYR A 225 22.44 -3.71 7.05
CA TYR A 225 21.53 -3.95 5.93
C TYR A 225 20.07 -3.65 6.29
N VAL A 226 19.28 -3.39 5.24
CA VAL A 226 17.82 -3.33 5.27
C VAL A 226 17.30 -4.12 4.07
N ALA A 227 16.26 -4.93 4.25
CA ALA A 227 15.64 -5.72 3.20
C ALA A 227 14.12 -5.50 3.19
N PHE A 228 13.60 -5.24 1.99
CA PHE A 228 12.20 -4.88 1.71
C PHE A 228 11.63 -5.92 0.74
N PHE A 229 10.54 -6.57 1.10
CA PHE A 229 9.88 -7.61 0.29
C PHE A 229 8.45 -7.21 -0.02
N ALA A 230 8.02 -7.38 -1.26
CA ALA A 230 6.69 -6.97 -1.73
C ALA A 230 5.52 -7.78 -1.16
N ALA A 231 5.79 -8.97 -0.64
CA ALA A 231 4.80 -9.92 -0.12
C ALA A 231 5.45 -10.83 0.93
N GLN A 232 4.65 -11.40 1.85
CA GLN A 232 5.10 -12.52 2.66
C GLN A 232 5.32 -13.76 1.79
N THR A 233 6.03 -14.76 2.32
CA THR A 233 6.31 -16.02 1.63
C THR A 233 5.03 -16.58 1.01
N THR A 234 3.91 -16.64 1.72
CA THR A 234 2.67 -17.26 1.19
C THR A 234 1.77 -16.39 0.27
N GLU A 235 2.16 -15.16 -0.05
CA GLU A 235 1.29 -14.17 -0.69
C GLU A 235 1.73 -13.81 -2.13
N GLU A 236 0.77 -13.35 -2.96
CA GLU A 236 1.02 -12.93 -4.34
C GLU A 236 0.91 -11.41 -4.49
N THR A 237 1.78 -10.79 -5.30
CA THR A 237 1.75 -9.36 -5.65
C THR A 237 1.35 -9.14 -7.12
N PRO A 238 0.41 -8.22 -7.43
CA PRO A 238 -0.09 -8.00 -8.79
C PRO A 238 0.63 -6.88 -9.55
N GLU A 239 0.60 -6.98 -10.89
CA GLU A 239 0.97 -5.89 -11.80
C GLU A 239 -0.24 -5.03 -12.19
N ILE A 240 -0.21 -3.75 -11.82
CA ILE A 240 -1.33 -2.84 -12.05
C ILE A 240 -0.93 -1.56 -12.79
N ASN A 241 -1.89 -0.95 -13.49
CA ASN A 241 -1.68 0.31 -14.20
C ASN A 241 -1.63 1.48 -13.21
N LEU A 242 -0.48 2.14 -13.12
CA LEU A 242 -0.20 3.24 -12.19
C LEU A 242 0.50 4.42 -12.90
N PRO A 243 0.38 5.67 -12.40
CA PRO A 243 -0.56 6.13 -11.38
C PRO A 243 -2.02 5.90 -11.79
N LYS A 244 -2.88 5.68 -10.80
CA LYS A 244 -4.32 5.58 -11.02
C LYS A 244 -4.80 6.89 -11.67
N ASN A 245 -5.63 6.79 -12.71
CA ASN A 245 -6.32 7.92 -13.36
C ASN A 245 -5.44 8.87 -14.20
N SER A 246 -4.30 8.39 -14.69
CA SER A 246 -3.46 9.14 -15.63
C SER A 246 -3.57 8.58 -17.06
N GLN A 247 -3.58 9.44 -18.06
CA GLN A 247 -3.41 9.04 -19.48
C GLN A 247 -2.01 8.47 -19.78
N GLN A 248 -1.08 8.61 -18.83
CA GLN A 248 0.28 8.05 -18.89
C GLN A 248 0.44 6.80 -18.00
N SER A 249 -0.66 6.16 -17.62
CA SER A 249 -0.59 4.94 -16.80
C SER A 249 0.20 3.85 -17.54
N LYS A 250 1.16 3.27 -16.83
CA LYS A 250 1.90 2.08 -17.28
C LYS A 250 1.71 0.99 -16.24
N ARG A 251 1.97 -0.25 -16.65
CA ARG A 251 1.92 -1.38 -15.73
C ARG A 251 3.19 -1.37 -14.88
N TYR A 252 3.04 -1.34 -13.56
CA TYR A 252 4.13 -1.38 -12.57
C TYR A 252 3.83 -2.44 -11.51
N GLY A 253 4.86 -2.84 -10.78
CA GLY A 253 4.70 -3.56 -9.52
C GLY A 253 4.05 -2.66 -8.48
N LEU A 254 3.01 -3.16 -7.80
CA LEU A 254 2.34 -2.38 -6.76
C LEU A 254 3.32 -1.92 -5.69
N PHE A 255 4.26 -2.80 -5.29
CA PHE A 255 5.23 -2.51 -4.25
C PHE A 255 6.27 -1.49 -4.70
N THR A 256 6.92 -1.72 -5.84
CA THR A 256 7.91 -0.79 -6.39
C THR A 256 7.31 0.59 -6.59
N TYR A 257 6.10 0.67 -7.13
CA TYR A 257 5.44 1.95 -7.32
C TYR A 257 5.17 2.66 -5.98
N ASN A 258 4.66 1.96 -4.96
CA ASN A 258 4.44 2.54 -3.63
C ASN A 258 5.75 2.96 -2.96
N LEU A 259 6.82 2.17 -3.11
CA LEU A 259 8.14 2.51 -2.60
C LEU A 259 8.65 3.80 -3.25
N MET A 260 8.62 3.88 -4.58
CA MET A 260 9.04 5.08 -5.30
C MET A 260 8.16 6.29 -4.97
N GLU A 261 6.85 6.10 -4.83
CA GLU A 261 5.92 7.14 -4.39
C GLU A 261 6.26 7.67 -2.99
N THR A 262 6.50 6.77 -2.02
CA THR A 262 6.85 7.15 -0.65
C THR A 262 8.21 7.85 -0.59
N LEU A 263 9.24 7.35 -1.29
CA LEU A 263 10.55 7.99 -1.31
C LEU A 263 10.51 9.36 -1.98
N SER A 264 9.68 9.52 -3.02
CA SER A 264 9.49 10.80 -3.70
C SER A 264 8.75 11.82 -2.82
N LYS A 265 7.81 11.36 -1.99
CA LYS A 265 7.08 12.20 -1.01
C LYS A 265 7.97 12.59 0.17
N TYR A 266 8.73 11.64 0.70
CA TYR A 266 9.51 11.79 1.93
C TYR A 266 10.99 11.48 1.67
N PRO A 267 11.72 12.34 0.93
CA PRO A 267 13.08 12.06 0.48
C PRO A 267 14.09 11.86 1.61
N HIS A 268 13.79 12.35 2.82
CA HIS A 268 14.65 12.24 4.00
C HIS A 268 14.04 11.36 5.12
N ALA A 269 13.04 10.54 4.80
CA ALA A 269 12.46 9.59 5.75
C ALA A 269 13.47 8.52 6.18
N SER A 270 13.24 7.92 7.34
CA SER A 270 13.91 6.67 7.73
C SER A 270 13.33 5.47 6.98
N TYR A 271 14.05 4.35 6.94
CA TYR A 271 13.54 3.10 6.38
C TYR A 271 12.24 2.66 7.06
N GLN A 272 12.13 2.83 8.38
CA GLN A 272 10.93 2.53 9.15
C GLN A 272 9.75 3.40 8.73
N GLN A 273 9.94 4.71 8.60
CA GLN A 273 8.88 5.62 8.14
C GLN A 273 8.43 5.28 6.70
N VAL A 274 9.36 4.90 5.84
CA VAL A 274 9.03 4.43 4.48
C VAL A 274 8.23 3.14 4.53
N ALA A 275 8.62 2.17 5.36
CA ALA A 275 7.91 0.90 5.56
C ALA A 275 6.49 1.11 6.09
N GLU A 276 6.34 1.90 7.15
CA GLU A 276 5.05 2.29 7.73
C GLU A 276 4.16 2.95 6.69
N LYS A 277 4.70 3.86 5.87
CA LYS A 277 3.91 4.52 4.83
C LYS A 277 3.47 3.57 3.72
N ILE A 278 4.33 2.65 3.30
CA ILE A 278 3.96 1.62 2.32
C ILE A 278 2.82 0.77 2.88
N LEU A 279 2.91 0.33 4.14
CA LEU A 279 1.86 -0.48 4.78
C LEU A 279 0.54 0.29 4.92
N GLN A 280 0.59 1.58 5.26
CA GLN A 280 -0.59 2.44 5.26
C GLN A 280 -1.22 2.57 3.87
N ASN A 281 -0.41 2.77 2.83
CA ASN A 281 -0.93 2.86 1.46
C ASN A 281 -1.53 1.53 0.99
N TYR A 282 -1.02 0.40 1.47
CA TYR A 282 -1.58 -0.92 1.23
C TYR A 282 -2.89 -1.12 2.01
N SER A 283 -2.97 -0.71 3.28
CA SER A 283 -4.15 -0.88 4.13
C SER A 283 -5.33 0.00 3.71
N ALA A 284 -5.05 1.19 3.16
CA ALA A 284 -6.01 2.11 2.56
C ALA A 284 -6.53 1.65 1.19
N GLN A 285 -5.85 0.68 0.55
CA GLN A 285 -6.33 0.07 -0.67
C GLN A 285 -7.35 -1.03 -0.33
N PRO A 286 -8.51 -1.06 -1.00
CA PRO A 286 -9.60 -1.90 -0.52
C PRO A 286 -9.38 -3.42 -0.76
N TRP A 287 -8.25 -3.85 -1.33
CA TRP A 287 -8.20 -5.08 -2.14
C TRP A 287 -6.92 -5.94 -2.12
N TYR A 288 -5.92 -5.70 -1.26
CA TYR A 288 -4.70 -6.53 -1.28
C TYR A 288 -4.57 -7.41 -0.04
N GLY A 289 -4.58 -8.72 -0.25
CA GLY A 289 -4.08 -9.73 0.69
C GLY A 289 -2.58 -9.96 0.49
N THR A 290 -1.84 -8.87 0.28
CA THR A 290 -0.39 -8.86 0.11
C THR A 290 0.15 -7.90 1.15
N THR A 291 1.02 -8.37 2.01
CA THR A 291 1.59 -7.67 3.14
C THR A 291 3.10 -7.56 2.90
N PRO A 292 3.60 -6.38 2.51
CA PRO A 292 5.03 -6.17 2.41
C PRO A 292 5.74 -6.44 3.73
N MET A 293 6.94 -7.01 3.66
CA MET A 293 7.76 -7.34 4.82
C MET A 293 9.05 -6.51 4.80
N PHE A 294 9.48 -6.08 5.99
CA PHE A 294 10.65 -5.22 6.16
C PHE A 294 11.51 -5.79 7.29
N ILE A 295 12.78 -6.06 7.03
CA ILE A 295 13.73 -6.60 8.01
C ILE A 295 15.06 -5.86 7.91
N GLY A 296 15.83 -5.83 9.00
CA GLY A 296 17.17 -5.25 9.01
C GLY A 296 17.51 -4.58 10.33
N SER A 297 18.80 -4.44 10.60
CA SER A 297 19.33 -3.87 11.84
C SER A 297 19.37 -2.34 11.86
N SER A 298 19.04 -1.70 10.74
CA SER A 298 19.15 -0.24 10.51
C SER A 298 17.86 0.39 10.00
N LEU A 299 16.70 -0.12 10.42
CA LEU A 299 15.40 0.45 9.98
C LEU A 299 15.20 1.91 10.43
N ASP A 300 15.87 2.35 11.50
CA ASP A 300 15.77 3.72 12.01
C ASP A 300 16.64 4.73 11.25
N ASP A 301 17.54 4.26 10.37
CA ASP A 301 18.47 5.11 9.63
C ASP A 301 17.77 5.82 8.45
N GLY A 302 18.29 6.98 8.05
CA GLY A 302 17.81 7.72 6.89
C GLY A 302 18.08 6.97 5.58
N VAL A 303 17.10 6.95 4.68
CA VAL A 303 17.23 6.23 3.40
C VAL A 303 18.38 6.81 2.55
N PHE A 304 19.11 5.94 1.84
CA PHE A 304 20.30 6.28 1.06
C PHE A 304 21.49 6.81 1.89
N GLY A 305 21.52 6.47 3.18
CA GLY A 305 22.59 6.86 4.11
C GLY A 305 22.58 8.35 4.45
N GLU A 306 21.42 9.00 4.34
CA GLU A 306 21.25 10.39 4.76
C GLU A 306 21.20 10.50 6.30
N PRO A 307 21.77 11.57 6.89
CA PRO A 307 21.67 11.81 8.32
C PRO A 307 20.20 12.02 8.72
N ARG A 308 19.81 11.45 9.86
CA ARG A 308 18.46 11.54 10.44
C ARG A 308 17.90 12.96 10.33
N SER A 309 16.93 13.18 9.45
CA SER A 309 16.22 14.45 9.39
C SER A 309 15.14 14.47 10.46
N GLN A 310 15.25 15.40 11.41
CA GLN A 310 14.23 15.61 12.43
C GLN A 310 12.97 16.32 11.91
N ASN A 311 12.91 16.75 10.63
CA ASN A 311 11.71 17.33 10.01
C ASN A 311 11.94 17.46 8.49
N SER A 312 11.33 16.58 7.68
CA SER A 312 11.38 16.70 6.22
C SER A 312 10.00 16.91 5.62
N ASP A 313 9.52 18.15 5.69
CA ASP A 313 8.36 18.55 4.92
C ASP A 313 8.67 18.44 3.41
N PRO A 314 7.80 17.82 2.59
CA PRO A 314 8.00 17.69 1.15
C PRO A 314 8.09 19.07 0.48
N GLN A 315 9.15 19.33 -0.28
CA GLN A 315 9.33 20.63 -0.94
C GLN A 315 10.12 20.55 -2.26
N TRP A 316 9.73 21.41 -3.22
CA TRP A 316 10.26 21.40 -4.59
C TRP A 316 10.49 22.80 -5.11
N LYS A 317 11.45 22.97 -6.02
CA LYS A 317 11.68 24.27 -6.68
C LYS A 317 10.53 24.60 -7.64
N ILE A 318 10.05 25.84 -7.61
CA ILE A 318 9.07 26.33 -8.58
C ILE A 318 9.78 26.76 -9.85
N ASN A 319 9.38 26.17 -10.97
CA ASN A 319 9.86 26.47 -12.31
C ASN A 319 8.82 27.31 -13.05
N ARG A 320 9.27 28.30 -13.83
CA ARG A 320 8.40 29.11 -14.68
C ARG A 320 8.52 28.64 -16.13
N SER A 321 7.40 28.34 -16.78
CA SER A 321 7.32 27.93 -18.19
C SER A 321 6.43 28.88 -19.00
N THR A 322 6.34 28.68 -20.31
CA THR A 322 5.44 29.43 -21.18
C THR A 322 3.95 29.14 -20.93
N GLN A 323 3.64 28.06 -20.20
CA GLN A 323 2.28 27.64 -19.86
C GLN A 323 1.88 27.98 -18.41
N GLY A 324 2.76 28.59 -17.61
CA GLY A 324 2.48 28.97 -16.23
C GLY A 324 3.62 28.60 -15.27
N TYR A 325 3.28 28.29 -14.02
CA TYR A 325 4.23 27.79 -13.02
C TYR A 325 4.10 26.28 -12.86
N GLU A 326 5.23 25.61 -12.72
CA GLU A 326 5.35 24.17 -12.62
C GLU A 326 6.23 23.79 -11.43
N ILE A 327 5.92 22.68 -10.79
CA ILE A 327 6.79 22.03 -9.81
C ILE A 327 7.14 20.62 -10.31
N PRO A 328 8.38 20.13 -10.11
CA PRO A 328 8.80 18.77 -10.45
C PRO A 328 8.27 17.76 -9.42
N SER A 329 6.97 17.83 -9.18
CA SER A 329 6.24 17.03 -8.21
C SER A 329 4.80 16.83 -8.65
N GLY A 330 4.30 15.60 -8.56
CA GLY A 330 3.03 15.16 -9.17
C GLY A 330 2.29 14.12 -8.34
N TYR A 331 1.48 13.28 -8.98
CA TYR A 331 0.79 12.16 -8.32
C TYR A 331 1.77 11.26 -7.55
N LEU A 332 2.96 10.99 -8.09
CA LEU A 332 4.02 10.22 -7.41
C LEU A 332 4.51 10.88 -6.12
N HIS A 333 4.21 12.15 -5.91
CA HIS A 333 4.70 12.97 -4.81
C HIS A 333 3.55 13.43 -3.90
N GLY A 334 2.35 12.85 -4.05
CA GLY A 334 1.17 13.22 -3.26
C GLY A 334 0.55 14.58 -3.62
N VAL A 335 1.05 15.20 -4.68
CA VAL A 335 0.57 16.48 -5.19
C VAL A 335 -0.58 16.19 -6.14
N THR A 336 -1.81 16.28 -5.63
CA THR A 336 -3.04 16.08 -6.40
C THR A 336 -3.63 17.41 -6.83
N ARG A 337 -4.57 17.39 -7.78
CA ARG A 337 -5.33 18.59 -8.15
C ARG A 337 -6.05 19.12 -6.91
N GLY A 338 -5.86 20.41 -6.62
CA GLY A 338 -6.39 21.08 -5.44
C GLY A 338 -5.44 21.15 -4.24
N SER A 339 -4.34 20.38 -4.21
CA SER A 339 -3.35 20.50 -3.12
C SER A 339 -2.84 21.92 -2.99
N ILE A 340 -2.58 22.36 -1.76
CA ILE A 340 -2.10 23.69 -1.42
C ILE A 340 -0.64 23.62 -1.01
N LEU A 341 0.19 24.49 -1.58
CA LEU A 341 1.60 24.60 -1.28
C LEU A 341 1.97 26.02 -0.84
N ALA A 342 2.79 26.12 0.20
CA ALA A 342 3.39 27.38 0.63
C ALA A 342 4.59 27.73 -0.27
N VAL A 343 4.67 28.99 -0.66
CA VAL A 343 5.78 29.55 -1.46
C VAL A 343 6.83 30.12 -0.51
N MET A 344 7.97 29.45 -0.43
CA MET A 344 9.08 29.74 0.50
C MET A 344 10.25 30.40 -0.22
N ALA A 345 10.97 31.30 0.47
CA ALA A 345 12.22 31.88 -0.03
C ALA A 345 13.35 30.86 0.06
N LYS A 346 13.47 30.18 1.21
CA LYS A 346 14.44 29.13 1.44
C LYS A 346 13.76 27.82 1.87
N PRO A 347 14.34 26.66 1.52
CA PRO A 347 13.83 25.35 1.91
C PRO A 347 13.71 25.17 3.43
N THR A 348 14.51 25.87 4.24
CA THR A 348 14.54 25.73 5.70
C THR A 348 13.67 26.75 6.44
N ASP A 349 12.97 27.64 5.73
CA ASP A 349 12.19 28.69 6.37
C ASP A 349 10.97 28.10 7.10
N LYS A 350 10.57 28.73 8.22
CA LYS A 350 9.34 28.37 8.94
C LYS A 350 8.12 28.77 8.10
N LEU A 351 7.04 27.99 8.14
CA LEU A 351 5.82 28.23 7.35
C LEU A 351 5.22 29.64 7.54
N SER A 352 5.40 30.25 8.71
CA SER A 352 4.97 31.63 9.02
C SER A 352 5.64 32.72 8.16
N LEU A 353 6.79 32.40 7.54
CA LEU A 353 7.58 33.26 6.64
C LEU A 353 7.24 33.03 5.15
N ALA A 354 6.25 32.21 4.82
CA ALA A 354 5.82 32.02 3.43
C ALA A 354 5.52 33.37 2.74
N HIS A 355 5.93 33.51 1.48
CA HIS A 355 5.62 34.68 0.66
C HIS A 355 4.15 34.69 0.22
N GLY A 356 3.55 33.51 0.08
CA GLY A 356 2.18 33.30 -0.33
C GLY A 356 1.91 31.82 -0.55
N PHE A 357 0.80 31.49 -1.20
CA PHE A 357 0.37 30.12 -1.42
C PHE A 357 -0.06 29.91 -2.86
N VAL A 358 0.07 28.67 -3.32
CA VAL A 358 -0.38 28.22 -4.63
C VAL A 358 -1.25 26.98 -4.45
N HIS A 359 -2.17 26.76 -5.39
CA HIS A 359 -2.88 25.50 -5.51
C HIS A 359 -2.51 24.79 -6.80
N VAL A 360 -2.66 23.47 -6.81
CA VAL A 360 -2.41 22.64 -7.98
C VAL A 360 -3.62 22.65 -8.90
N VAL A 361 -3.47 23.20 -10.10
CA VAL A 361 -4.54 23.26 -11.11
C VAL A 361 -4.62 21.97 -11.92
N LYS A 362 -3.45 21.35 -12.16
CA LYS A 362 -3.28 20.11 -12.92
C LYS A 362 -2.08 19.34 -12.39
N SER A 363 -2.23 18.04 -12.19
CA SER A 363 -1.15 17.15 -11.73
C SER A 363 -0.88 16.05 -12.77
N HIS A 364 0.39 15.74 -13.00
CA HIS A 364 0.91 14.62 -13.80
C HIS A 364 1.68 13.67 -12.88
N SER A 365 2.28 12.58 -13.39
CA SER A 365 2.96 11.60 -12.51
C SER A 365 4.14 12.22 -11.74
N ALA A 366 5.01 12.97 -12.43
CA ALA A 366 6.25 13.52 -11.86
C ALA A 366 6.28 15.05 -11.76
N PHE A 367 5.26 15.76 -12.24
CA PHE A 367 5.20 17.23 -12.21
C PHE A 367 3.77 17.75 -12.11
N SER A 368 3.59 19.01 -11.70
CA SER A 368 2.28 19.64 -11.53
C SER A 368 2.33 21.12 -11.91
N MET A 369 1.21 21.62 -12.45
CA MET A 369 1.00 23.04 -12.71
C MET A 369 0.29 23.69 -11.51
N VAL A 370 0.77 24.87 -11.13
CA VAL A 370 0.30 25.59 -9.93
C VAL A 370 -0.06 27.03 -10.25
N GLU A 371 -1.06 27.56 -9.52
CA GLU A 371 -1.49 28.95 -9.62
C GLU A 371 -1.58 29.60 -8.23
N PRO A 372 -1.18 30.89 -8.09
CA PRO A 372 -1.33 31.63 -6.84
C PRO A 372 -2.77 31.65 -6.33
N ILE A 373 -2.92 31.63 -5.01
CA ILE A 373 -4.23 31.72 -4.35
C ILE A 373 -4.20 32.67 -3.17
N LYS A 374 -5.39 33.13 -2.77
CA LYS A 374 -5.60 33.67 -1.42
C LYS A 374 -5.65 32.50 -0.44
N TYR A 375 -4.95 32.60 0.68
CA TYR A 375 -4.94 31.55 1.70
C TYR A 375 -4.81 32.15 3.09
N GLN A 376 -5.34 31.46 4.10
CA GLN A 376 -5.24 31.89 5.49
C GLN A 376 -4.60 30.77 6.30
N LEU A 377 -3.47 31.08 6.96
CA LEU A 377 -2.76 30.17 7.84
C LEU A 377 -2.87 30.70 9.27
N GLY A 378 -3.65 30.02 10.11
CA GLY A 378 -4.01 30.52 11.44
C GLY A 378 -4.78 31.85 11.35
N ASP A 379 -4.28 32.90 11.99
CA ASP A 379 -4.87 34.25 11.96
C ASP A 379 -4.26 35.14 10.86
N LYS A 380 -3.23 34.67 10.16
CA LYS A 380 -2.52 35.44 9.13
C LYS A 380 -3.12 35.18 7.75
N LYS A 381 -3.61 36.24 7.11
CA LYS A 381 -4.17 36.20 5.74
C LYS A 381 -3.09 36.54 4.72
N PHE A 382 -2.96 35.70 3.70
CA PHE A 382 -2.06 35.90 2.58
C PHE A 382 -2.88 36.29 1.34
N ALA A 383 -2.51 37.40 0.73
CA ALA A 383 -3.09 37.84 -0.53
C ALA A 383 -2.58 36.95 -1.68
N GLU A 384 -3.37 36.88 -2.74
CA GLU A 384 -2.98 36.23 -3.98
C GLU A 384 -1.79 36.94 -4.60
N LEU A 385 -0.73 36.19 -4.90
CA LEU A 385 0.47 36.73 -5.51
C LEU A 385 0.21 37.01 -6.99
N THR A 386 0.53 38.22 -7.45
CA THR A 386 0.41 38.59 -8.87
C THR A 386 1.48 37.90 -9.72
N LEU A 387 2.64 37.61 -9.12
CA LEU A 387 3.76 36.88 -9.72
C LEU A 387 4.47 36.10 -8.61
N LEU A 388 4.93 34.87 -8.88
CA LEU A 388 5.77 34.14 -7.94
C LEU A 388 7.21 34.65 -8.00
N PRO A 389 7.91 34.83 -6.86
CA PRO A 389 9.30 35.23 -6.84
C PRO A 389 10.20 34.23 -7.59
N ASP A 390 11.19 34.74 -8.31
CA ASP A 390 12.24 33.91 -8.91
C ASP A 390 13.02 33.20 -7.78
N PHE A 391 13.37 31.93 -8.00
CA PHE A 391 14.04 31.07 -7.00
C PHE A 391 13.23 30.80 -5.72
N SER A 392 11.95 30.46 -5.87
CA SER A 392 11.08 30.04 -4.77
C SER A 392 10.92 28.51 -4.69
N TYR A 393 10.58 28.03 -3.50
CA TYR A 393 10.29 26.62 -3.22
C TYR A 393 8.82 26.47 -2.83
N ALA A 394 8.16 25.43 -3.35
CA ALA A 394 6.82 25.04 -2.94
C ALA A 394 6.93 23.93 -1.89
N ARG A 395 6.43 24.17 -0.68
CA ARG A 395 6.30 23.16 0.37
C ARG A 395 4.85 22.70 0.44
N LEU A 396 4.60 21.39 0.46
CA LEU A 396 3.25 20.86 0.59
C LEU A 396 2.68 21.22 1.96
N VAL A 397 1.50 21.84 1.99
CA VAL A 397 0.82 22.27 3.23
C VAL A 397 -0.48 21.51 3.44
N GLU A 398 -1.22 21.30 2.35
CA GLU A 398 -2.50 20.61 2.40
C GLU A 398 -2.62 19.68 1.19
N THR A 399 -2.73 18.38 1.45
CA THR A 399 -3.14 17.40 0.44
C THR A 399 -4.65 17.32 0.39
N GLN A 400 -5.23 17.55 -0.78
CA GLN A 400 -6.66 17.33 -0.98
C GLN A 400 -6.92 15.84 -1.20
N ALA A 401 -7.66 15.23 -0.27
CA ALA A 401 -8.21 13.89 -0.45
C ALA A 401 -9.26 13.92 -1.57
N ILE A 402 -9.13 13.02 -2.55
CA ILE A 402 -10.12 12.87 -3.61
C ILE A 402 -11.25 11.96 -3.10
N PHE A 403 -12.40 12.54 -2.79
CA PHE A 403 -13.59 11.82 -2.31
C PHE A 403 -14.55 11.43 -3.45
N GLU A 404 -14.01 10.83 -4.51
CA GLU A 404 -14.79 10.34 -5.65
C GLU A 404 -14.91 8.83 -5.62
N LEU A 405 -16.09 8.30 -5.93
CA LEU A 405 -16.28 6.86 -6.14
C LEU A 405 -16.03 6.52 -7.62
N ALA A 406 -14.95 5.79 -7.89
CA ALA A 406 -14.60 5.33 -9.23
C ALA A 406 -15.46 4.14 -9.64
N ILE A 407 -16.16 4.25 -10.77
CA ILE A 407 -17.10 3.23 -11.25
C ILE A 407 -16.74 2.78 -12.66
N ALA A 408 -16.70 1.47 -12.87
CA ALA A 408 -16.59 0.85 -14.20
C ALA A 408 -17.80 -0.04 -14.53
N GLU A 409 -18.04 -0.26 -15.82
CA GLU A 409 -19.01 -1.25 -16.31
C GLU A 409 -18.24 -2.37 -17.00
N ILE A 410 -18.49 -3.62 -16.60
CA ILE A 410 -17.96 -4.79 -17.28
C ILE A 410 -19.02 -5.30 -18.28
N PRO A 411 -18.73 -5.30 -19.59
CA PRO A 411 -19.72 -5.72 -20.58
C PRO A 411 -19.96 -7.23 -20.52
N ASN A 412 -21.23 -7.63 -20.31
CA ASN A 412 -21.65 -9.02 -20.45
C ASN A 412 -22.36 -9.26 -21.80
N LYS A 413 -21.86 -10.22 -22.59
CA LYS A 413 -22.42 -10.58 -23.90
C LYS A 413 -23.49 -11.68 -23.81
N ASP A 414 -23.55 -12.43 -22.71
CA ASP A 414 -24.32 -13.67 -22.57
C ASP A 414 -25.72 -13.48 -21.96
N ILE A 415 -26.21 -12.23 -21.88
CA ILE A 415 -27.50 -11.88 -21.28
C ILE A 415 -28.56 -11.47 -22.32
N THR A 416 -29.83 -11.70 -21.99
CA THR A 416 -30.95 -11.35 -22.90
C THR A 416 -30.99 -9.85 -23.22
N ARG A 417 -31.51 -9.50 -24.40
CA ARG A 417 -31.65 -8.09 -24.83
C ARG A 417 -32.46 -7.25 -23.84
N ARG A 418 -33.52 -7.82 -23.24
CA ARG A 418 -34.38 -7.14 -22.26
C ARG A 418 -33.62 -6.81 -20.97
N SER A 419 -32.93 -7.80 -20.41
CA SER A 419 -32.08 -7.67 -19.22
C SER A 419 -30.94 -6.67 -19.43
N LYS A 420 -30.29 -6.75 -20.59
CA LYS A 420 -29.24 -5.82 -21.00
C LYS A 420 -29.75 -4.38 -21.05
N ASN A 421 -30.95 -4.16 -21.61
CA ASN A 421 -31.54 -2.83 -21.70
C ASN A 421 -31.91 -2.26 -20.32
N LYS A 422 -32.46 -3.07 -19.41
CA LYS A 422 -32.79 -2.63 -18.05
C LYS A 422 -31.55 -2.15 -17.29
N GLY A 423 -30.51 -2.99 -17.21
CA GLY A 423 -29.26 -2.62 -16.52
C GLY A 423 -28.57 -1.40 -17.17
N LYS A 424 -28.57 -1.33 -18.50
CA LYS A 424 -28.05 -0.15 -19.23
C LYS A 424 -28.84 1.12 -18.94
N SER A 425 -30.17 1.04 -18.83
CA SER A 425 -31.02 2.20 -18.50
C SER A 425 -30.67 2.74 -17.12
N LEU A 426 -30.53 1.84 -16.14
CA LEU A 426 -30.16 2.18 -14.76
C LEU A 426 -28.79 2.87 -14.69
N ILE A 427 -27.76 2.28 -15.32
CA ILE A 427 -26.41 2.85 -15.39
C ILE A 427 -26.40 4.19 -16.13
N LYS A 428 -27.18 4.31 -17.22
CA LYS A 428 -27.31 5.57 -17.97
C LYS A 428 -27.96 6.67 -17.13
N SER A 429 -28.96 6.31 -16.33
CA SER A 429 -29.63 7.22 -15.39
C SER A 429 -28.63 7.74 -14.35
N LEU A 430 -27.85 6.86 -13.74
CA LEU A 430 -26.78 7.24 -12.81
C LEU A 430 -25.72 8.15 -13.44
N ARG A 431 -25.28 7.85 -14.67
CA ARG A 431 -24.32 8.70 -15.40
C ARG A 431 -24.84 10.12 -15.62
N LYS A 432 -26.14 10.26 -15.82
CA LYS A 432 -26.79 11.55 -16.11
C LYS A 432 -27.08 12.31 -14.82
N ASP A 433 -27.66 11.63 -13.84
CA ASP A 433 -28.27 12.27 -12.68
C ASP A 433 -27.30 12.38 -11.48
N GLY A 434 -26.20 11.60 -11.47
CA GLY A 434 -25.25 11.58 -10.37
C GLY A 434 -25.84 10.97 -9.09
N VAL A 435 -25.12 11.08 -7.97
CA VAL A 435 -25.56 10.58 -6.65
C VAL A 435 -25.16 11.57 -5.55
N GLU A 436 -25.92 12.65 -5.36
CA GLU A 436 -25.58 13.74 -4.41
C GLU A 436 -25.67 13.31 -2.93
N PRO A 437 -24.64 13.38 -2.07
CA PRO A 437 -23.51 14.30 -2.18
C PRO A 437 -22.19 13.64 -2.63
N ILE A 438 -22.23 12.41 -3.15
CA ILE A 438 -21.02 11.70 -3.57
C ILE A 438 -20.69 12.00 -5.03
N ALA A 439 -19.42 12.32 -5.30
CA ALA A 439 -18.93 12.49 -6.65
C ALA A 439 -18.65 11.12 -7.27
N LEU A 440 -19.19 10.87 -8.47
CA LEU A 440 -18.94 9.65 -9.23
C LEU A 440 -17.96 9.92 -10.37
N ARG A 441 -16.92 9.09 -10.49
CA ARG A 441 -15.99 9.15 -11.62
C ARG A 441 -16.05 7.86 -12.43
N TRP A 442 -16.45 7.98 -13.69
CA TRP A 442 -16.56 6.82 -14.57
C TRP A 442 -15.24 6.55 -15.28
N VAL A 443 -14.80 5.28 -15.25
CA VAL A 443 -13.55 4.83 -15.87
C VAL A 443 -13.80 3.74 -16.90
N GLY A 444 -12.77 3.40 -17.69
CA GLY A 444 -12.84 2.29 -18.65
C GLY A 444 -12.98 0.94 -17.95
N SER A 445 -13.49 -0.07 -18.69
CA SER A 445 -13.72 -1.41 -18.14
C SER A 445 -12.46 -2.13 -17.65
N SER A 446 -11.28 -1.71 -18.13
CA SER A 446 -9.95 -2.23 -17.76
C SER A 446 -9.20 -1.33 -16.77
N ASP A 447 -9.72 -0.13 -16.49
CA ASP A 447 -9.11 0.82 -15.56
C ASP A 447 -9.56 0.48 -14.13
N HIS A 448 -8.76 0.85 -13.13
CA HIS A 448 -9.09 0.62 -11.72
C HIS A 448 -10.41 1.32 -11.33
N ALA A 449 -11.31 0.59 -10.68
CA ALA A 449 -12.57 1.11 -10.17
C ALA A 449 -12.75 0.72 -8.69
N ASP A 450 -13.40 1.58 -7.91
CA ASP A 450 -13.80 1.19 -6.56
C ASP A 450 -14.94 0.17 -6.62
N ILE A 451 -15.86 0.35 -7.58
CA ILE A 451 -16.97 -0.56 -7.87
C ILE A 451 -17.09 -0.81 -9.37
N ARG A 452 -17.26 -2.07 -9.74
CA ARG A 452 -17.58 -2.52 -11.09
C ARG A 452 -19.00 -3.05 -11.16
N PHE A 453 -19.75 -2.58 -12.15
CA PHE A 453 -21.06 -3.10 -12.46
C PHE A 453 -20.96 -4.25 -13.44
N PHE A 454 -21.48 -5.42 -13.06
CA PHE A 454 -21.60 -6.59 -13.92
C PHE A 454 -23.04 -7.09 -13.94
N ASN A 455 -23.67 -7.06 -15.11
CA ASN A 455 -25.05 -7.49 -15.28
C ASN A 455 -25.10 -8.99 -15.63
N THR A 456 -25.79 -9.79 -14.83
CA THR A 456 -25.93 -11.25 -15.01
C THR A 456 -27.28 -11.66 -15.61
N GLY A 457 -28.15 -10.70 -15.93
CA GLY A 457 -29.43 -10.93 -16.58
C GLY A 457 -30.60 -10.45 -15.72
N ASP A 458 -30.87 -11.15 -14.64
CA ASP A 458 -31.89 -10.80 -13.64
C ASP A 458 -31.32 -9.95 -12.50
N GLU A 459 -30.01 -9.77 -12.43
CA GLU A 459 -29.34 -9.04 -11.36
C GLU A 459 -28.25 -8.11 -11.91
N LEU A 460 -28.02 -7.02 -11.19
CA LEU A 460 -26.83 -6.19 -11.29
C LEU A 460 -25.92 -6.52 -10.11
N VAL A 461 -24.74 -7.04 -10.40
CA VAL A 461 -23.73 -7.37 -9.40
C VAL A 461 -22.77 -6.20 -9.27
N LEU A 462 -22.58 -5.74 -8.03
CA LEU A 462 -21.58 -4.75 -7.67
C LEU A 462 -20.35 -5.53 -7.23
N LEU A 463 -19.37 -5.54 -8.11
CA LEU A 463 -18.08 -6.15 -7.89
C LEU A 463 -17.08 -5.09 -7.54
N THR A 464 -15.95 -5.57 -7.11
CA THR A 464 -14.80 -4.78 -6.74
C THR A 464 -13.59 -5.30 -7.49
N ASP A 465 -12.46 -4.59 -7.46
CA ASP A 465 -11.33 -4.93 -8.33
C ASP A 465 -10.65 -6.27 -8.00
N SER A 466 -10.80 -6.79 -6.79
CA SER A 466 -10.30 -8.14 -6.44
C SER A 466 -11.31 -9.26 -6.68
N GLU A 467 -12.59 -8.92 -6.82
CA GLU A 467 -13.64 -9.93 -6.89
C GLU A 467 -13.69 -10.55 -8.28
N ASP A 468 -13.59 -11.88 -8.32
CA ASP A 468 -13.83 -12.62 -9.55
C ASP A 468 -15.22 -12.36 -10.10
N LEU A 469 -15.33 -12.38 -11.43
CA LEU A 469 -16.63 -12.40 -12.08
C LEU A 469 -17.45 -13.61 -11.61
N PRO A 470 -18.75 -13.44 -11.29
CA PRO A 470 -19.58 -14.54 -10.83
C PRO A 470 -19.76 -15.64 -11.89
N CYS A 471 -19.79 -15.28 -13.18
CA CYS A 471 -19.92 -16.25 -14.29
C CYS A 471 -19.19 -15.73 -15.56
N PRO A 472 -17.86 -15.88 -15.67
CA PRO A 472 -17.05 -15.28 -16.74
C PRO A 472 -17.25 -15.89 -18.14
N PHE A 473 -17.81 -17.10 -18.25
CA PHE A 473 -17.97 -17.83 -19.51
C PHE A 473 -19.40 -18.39 -19.74
N GLY A 474 -20.42 -17.71 -19.23
CA GLY A 474 -21.83 -18.12 -19.40
C GLY A 474 -22.30 -19.28 -18.51
N ALA A 475 -21.41 -20.16 -18.04
CA ALA A 475 -21.70 -21.17 -17.01
C ALA A 475 -20.99 -20.80 -15.70
N CYS A 476 -21.74 -20.69 -14.60
CA CYS A 476 -21.17 -20.36 -13.29
C CYS A 476 -20.47 -21.60 -12.69
N ASP A 477 -19.16 -21.50 -12.47
CA ASP A 477 -18.36 -22.53 -11.78
C ASP A 477 -18.90 -22.77 -10.34
N GLU A 478 -18.77 -24.00 -9.85
CA GLU A 478 -19.11 -24.44 -8.49
C GLU A 478 -18.47 -23.53 -7.42
N LYS A 479 -17.26 -23.02 -7.67
CA LYS A 479 -16.58 -22.06 -6.77
C LYS A 479 -17.29 -20.70 -6.72
N ALA A 480 -17.77 -20.19 -7.85
CA ALA A 480 -18.46 -18.91 -7.91
C ALA A 480 -19.84 -18.94 -7.23
N LYS A 481 -20.49 -20.11 -7.17
CA LYS A 481 -21.74 -20.32 -6.42
C LYS A 481 -21.57 -20.18 -4.90
N ARG A 482 -20.36 -20.38 -4.37
CA ARG A 482 -20.07 -20.31 -2.92
C ARG A 482 -19.76 -18.88 -2.44
N LYS A 483 -19.28 -18.00 -3.34
CA LYS A 483 -18.98 -16.59 -3.05
C LYS A 483 -20.25 -15.75 -2.94
N THR A 484 -20.26 -14.79 -2.03
CA THR A 484 -21.35 -13.83 -1.82
C THR A 484 -21.00 -12.49 -2.44
N TYR A 485 -21.87 -11.98 -3.31
CA TYR A 485 -21.68 -10.69 -3.97
C TYR A 485 -22.73 -9.69 -3.51
N MET A 486 -22.45 -8.40 -3.63
CA MET A 486 -23.48 -7.37 -3.53
C MET A 486 -24.32 -7.41 -4.81
N ARG A 487 -25.63 -7.65 -4.68
CA ARG A 487 -26.53 -7.90 -5.82
C ARG A 487 -27.76 -7.01 -5.71
N ILE A 488 -28.21 -6.51 -6.85
CA ILE A 488 -29.50 -5.81 -6.99
C ILE A 488 -30.34 -6.59 -7.99
N ALA A 489 -31.45 -7.16 -7.53
CA ALA A 489 -32.41 -7.82 -8.39
C ALA A 489 -33.08 -6.79 -9.32
N LEU A 490 -33.13 -7.06 -10.63
CA LEU A 490 -33.67 -6.17 -11.67
C LEU A 490 -35.16 -6.44 -11.96
N ASP A 491 -35.86 -7.07 -11.02
CA ASP A 491 -37.27 -7.44 -11.10
C ASP A 491 -38.22 -6.31 -10.68
N GLN A 492 -37.71 -5.31 -9.97
CA GLN A 492 -38.46 -4.14 -9.51
C GLN A 492 -38.66 -3.05 -10.58
N SER A 493 -39.40 -1.99 -10.22
CA SER A 493 -39.59 -0.81 -11.07
C SER A 493 -38.31 0.04 -11.10
N GLU A 494 -38.07 0.73 -12.22
CA GLU A 494 -36.86 1.52 -12.43
C GLU A 494 -36.59 2.61 -11.36
N PRO A 495 -37.60 3.32 -10.80
CA PRO A 495 -37.38 4.25 -9.69
C PRO A 495 -36.85 3.59 -8.42
N LEU A 496 -37.41 2.44 -8.03
CA LEU A 496 -36.98 1.70 -6.83
C LEU A 496 -35.57 1.13 -7.00
N LEU A 497 -35.26 0.60 -8.19
CA LEU A 497 -33.92 0.12 -8.51
C LEU A 497 -32.88 1.23 -8.44
N LYS A 498 -33.24 2.43 -8.95
CA LYS A 498 -32.38 3.61 -8.90
C LYS A 498 -32.12 4.02 -7.46
N GLU A 499 -33.16 4.18 -6.65
CA GLU A 499 -33.04 4.53 -5.23
C GLU A 499 -32.19 3.51 -4.46
N GLN A 500 -32.42 2.21 -4.66
CA GLN A 500 -31.64 1.15 -4.03
C GLN A 500 -30.16 1.22 -4.41
N LEU A 501 -29.86 1.41 -5.70
CA LEU A 501 -28.49 1.50 -6.18
C LEU A 501 -27.79 2.77 -5.68
N GLU A 502 -28.48 3.91 -5.67
CA GLU A 502 -27.95 5.16 -5.11
C GLU A 502 -27.63 5.01 -3.62
N ASN A 503 -28.53 4.40 -2.85
CA ASN A 503 -28.31 4.13 -1.42
C ASN A 503 -27.11 3.22 -1.20
N ASN A 504 -26.97 2.14 -1.99
CA ASN A 504 -25.80 1.26 -1.91
C ASN A 504 -24.50 2.01 -2.22
N LEU A 505 -24.47 2.83 -3.28
CA LEU A 505 -23.29 3.61 -3.64
C LEU A 505 -22.92 4.64 -2.55
N ARG A 506 -23.90 5.26 -1.90
CA ARG A 506 -23.67 6.16 -0.75
C ARG A 506 -23.04 5.43 0.42
N THR A 507 -23.57 4.25 0.76
CA THR A 507 -23.03 3.41 1.84
C THR A 507 -21.57 3.04 1.56
N ILE A 508 -21.26 2.58 0.34
CA ILE A 508 -19.90 2.25 -0.08
C ILE A 508 -19.00 3.48 -0.02
N ALA A 509 -19.41 4.58 -0.65
CA ALA A 509 -18.62 5.80 -0.71
C ALA A 509 -18.31 6.38 0.68
N ARG A 510 -19.27 6.35 1.62
CA ARG A 510 -19.05 6.80 3.01
C ARG A 510 -17.96 5.98 3.70
N ALA A 511 -18.01 4.66 3.60
CA ALA A 511 -17.00 3.78 4.21
C ALA A 511 -15.62 3.97 3.55
N LEU A 512 -15.56 4.01 2.21
CA LEU A 512 -14.30 4.22 1.48
C LEU A 512 -13.70 5.61 1.75
N ASN A 513 -14.51 6.66 1.78
CA ASN A 513 -14.04 8.02 2.05
C ASN A 513 -13.55 8.18 3.50
N LEU A 514 -14.17 7.49 4.46
CA LEU A 514 -13.66 7.45 5.84
C LEU A 514 -12.27 6.79 5.90
N MET A 515 -12.06 5.70 5.17
CA MET A 515 -10.74 5.07 5.08
C MET A 515 -9.71 5.99 4.39
N ARG A 516 -10.11 6.70 3.32
CA ARG A 516 -9.25 7.69 2.63
C ARG A 516 -8.87 8.84 3.54
N LEU A 517 -9.76 9.30 4.42
CA LEU A 517 -9.44 10.34 5.42
C LEU A 517 -8.30 9.90 6.34
N GLY A 518 -8.23 8.61 6.70
CA GLY A 518 -7.11 8.04 7.47
C GLY A 518 -5.74 8.15 6.80
N THR A 519 -5.68 8.28 5.47
CA THR A 519 -4.40 8.48 4.76
C THR A 519 -3.88 9.91 4.80
N VAL A 520 -4.77 10.86 5.13
CA VAL A 520 -4.49 12.31 5.09
C VAL A 520 -4.37 12.90 6.49
N LEU A 521 -5.14 12.40 7.44
CA LEU A 521 -5.16 12.87 8.83
C LEU A 521 -4.31 11.93 9.69
N GLU A 522 -3.00 12.02 9.54
CA GLU A 522 -2.01 11.29 10.33
C GLU A 522 -1.66 12.08 11.60
N GLY A 523 -1.50 11.39 12.73
CA GLY A 523 -1.02 12.01 13.95
C GLY A 523 -0.29 10.99 14.81
N GLU A 524 0.83 11.42 15.38
CA GLU A 524 1.70 10.62 16.22
C GLU A 524 1.16 10.53 17.65
N GLY A 525 1.45 9.43 18.36
CA GLY A 525 1.39 9.37 19.83
C GLY A 525 0.29 8.54 20.49
N LEU A 526 -0.78 8.17 19.80
CA LEU A 526 -1.67 7.11 20.28
C LEU A 526 -1.08 5.76 19.88
N VAL A 527 -0.80 4.86 20.82
CA VAL A 527 -0.37 3.48 20.54
C VAL A 527 -1.60 2.59 20.44
N SER A 528 -1.60 1.65 19.49
CA SER A 528 -2.70 0.70 19.31
C SER A 528 -2.19 -0.66 18.85
N SER A 529 -2.69 -1.75 19.43
CA SER A 529 -2.41 -3.11 18.97
C SER A 529 -3.66 -4.00 19.02
N LEU A 530 -3.76 -4.91 18.06
CA LEU A 530 -4.84 -5.89 17.97
C LEU A 530 -4.41 -7.16 18.71
N ASN A 531 -5.20 -7.55 19.69
CA ASN A 531 -5.00 -8.75 20.48
C ASN A 531 -6.02 -9.81 20.02
N VAL A 532 -5.55 -10.96 19.59
CA VAL A 532 -6.38 -12.05 19.06
C VAL A 532 -6.16 -13.30 19.89
N VAL A 533 -7.22 -13.81 20.49
CA VAL A 533 -7.23 -15.12 21.15
C VAL A 533 -7.79 -16.15 20.17
N ARG A 534 -6.96 -17.12 19.78
CA ARG A 534 -7.31 -18.16 18.79
C ARG A 534 -8.37 -19.11 19.34
N ALA A 535 -9.40 -19.39 18.55
CA ALA A 535 -10.55 -20.20 18.99
C ALA A 535 -10.17 -21.64 19.39
N GLY A 536 -9.20 -22.23 18.67
CA GLY A 536 -8.80 -23.63 18.84
C GLY A 536 -7.76 -23.84 19.93
N SER A 537 -6.69 -23.03 19.95
CA SER A 537 -5.57 -23.19 20.88
C SER A 537 -5.68 -22.34 22.14
N GLY A 538 -6.42 -21.22 22.09
CA GLY A 538 -6.45 -20.21 23.15
C GLY A 538 -5.20 -19.33 23.19
N ASP A 539 -4.30 -19.45 22.21
CA ASP A 539 -3.10 -18.63 22.12
C ASP A 539 -3.46 -17.17 21.88
N LEU A 540 -2.70 -16.28 22.54
CA LEU A 540 -2.82 -14.84 22.37
C LEU A 540 -1.77 -14.36 21.37
N ASP A 541 -2.24 -14.01 20.18
CA ASP A 541 -1.43 -13.30 19.19
C ASP A 541 -1.63 -11.80 19.37
N LYS A 542 -0.53 -11.03 19.27
CA LYS A 542 -0.56 -9.58 19.24
C LYS A 542 -0.06 -9.10 17.89
N PHE A 543 -0.84 -8.21 17.30
CA PHE A 543 -0.57 -7.63 16.00
C PHE A 543 -0.49 -6.12 16.14
N ASP A 544 0.58 -5.54 15.62
CA ASP A 544 0.75 -4.09 15.61
C ASP A 544 0.06 -3.49 14.37
N ARG A 545 0.14 -2.17 14.21
CA ARG A 545 -0.55 -1.42 13.13
C ARG A 545 -0.18 -1.86 11.71
N THR A 546 0.96 -2.51 11.57
CA THR A 546 1.56 -2.95 10.32
C THR A 546 1.02 -4.29 9.84
N ASP A 547 0.40 -5.05 10.73
CA ASP A 547 0.02 -6.43 10.47
C ASP A 547 -1.40 -6.51 9.89
N ILE A 548 -1.61 -7.46 8.98
CA ILE A 548 -2.93 -7.78 8.42
C ILE A 548 -3.21 -9.27 8.70
N PRO A 549 -3.56 -9.64 9.95
CA PRO A 549 -3.73 -11.04 10.29
C PRO A 549 -4.92 -11.66 9.55
N THR A 550 -4.83 -12.95 9.26
CA THR A 550 -5.99 -13.75 8.87
C THR A 550 -6.65 -14.30 10.13
N LEU A 551 -7.93 -14.01 10.30
CA LEU A 551 -8.74 -14.42 11.45
C LEU A 551 -9.83 -15.39 11.02
N PHE A 552 -10.14 -16.33 11.91
CA PHE A 552 -11.05 -17.43 11.65
C PHE A 552 -12.27 -17.40 12.57
N GLU A 553 -13.30 -18.16 12.21
CA GLU A 553 -14.53 -18.23 12.99
C GLU A 553 -14.26 -18.62 14.45
N GLY A 554 -14.76 -17.81 15.38
CA GLY A 554 -14.59 -18.01 16.81
C GLY A 554 -13.40 -17.31 17.45
N ASP A 555 -12.44 -16.80 16.67
CA ASP A 555 -11.32 -15.99 17.19
C ASP A 555 -11.88 -14.79 17.95
N SER A 556 -11.33 -14.50 19.14
CA SER A 556 -11.78 -13.39 19.98
C SER A 556 -10.82 -12.22 19.83
N VAL A 557 -11.36 -11.05 19.49
CA VAL A 557 -10.59 -9.86 19.14
C VAL A 557 -10.79 -8.77 20.19
N SER A 558 -9.69 -8.21 20.66
CA SER A 558 -9.66 -7.01 21.49
C SER A 558 -8.65 -6.00 20.96
N LEU A 559 -8.89 -4.73 21.22
CA LEU A 559 -8.06 -3.62 20.78
C LEU A 559 -7.43 -2.96 22.00
N TYR A 560 -6.11 -3.01 22.11
CA TYR A 560 -5.36 -2.24 23.09
C TYR A 560 -5.09 -0.83 22.56
N LEU A 561 -5.28 0.18 23.41
CA LEU A 561 -5.01 1.59 23.13
C LEU A 561 -4.26 2.21 24.32
N ALA A 562 -3.25 3.03 24.05
CA ALA A 562 -2.51 3.76 25.06
C ALA A 562 -2.17 5.18 24.58
N ASN A 563 -2.54 6.20 25.37
CA ASN A 563 -2.19 7.59 25.09
C ASN A 563 -0.88 7.96 25.78
N TYR A 564 0.24 8.00 25.06
CA TYR A 564 1.53 8.44 25.61
C TYR A 564 1.87 9.90 25.29
N LEU A 565 0.88 10.69 24.84
CA LEU A 565 1.04 12.12 24.63
C LEU A 565 0.89 12.89 25.95
N GLU A 566 1.44 14.10 25.96
CA GLU A 566 1.35 15.04 27.09
C GLU A 566 -0.01 15.77 27.18
N GLU A 567 -0.95 15.50 26.26
CA GLU A 567 -2.29 16.09 26.31
C GLU A 567 -3.40 15.04 26.16
N PRO A 568 -4.62 15.32 26.69
CA PRO A 568 -5.75 14.39 26.60
C PRO A 568 -6.35 14.29 25.18
N LEU A 569 -6.81 13.08 24.83
CA LEU A 569 -7.41 12.76 23.54
C LEU A 569 -8.86 12.28 23.69
N ASP A 570 -9.76 12.76 22.84
CA ASP A 570 -11.08 12.16 22.64
C ASP A 570 -11.01 11.08 21.56
N ILE A 571 -11.30 9.83 21.91
CA ILE A 571 -11.14 8.66 21.05
C ILE A 571 -12.51 8.09 20.63
N THR A 572 -12.69 7.76 19.35
CA THR A 572 -13.80 6.95 18.84
C THR A 572 -13.24 5.78 18.03
N VAL A 573 -13.72 4.57 18.31
CA VAL A 573 -13.36 3.35 17.57
C VAL A 573 -14.59 2.86 16.82
N LEU A 574 -14.44 2.72 15.51
CA LEU A 574 -15.46 2.21 14.60
C LEU A 574 -14.99 0.89 14.00
N PHE A 575 -15.91 0.00 13.68
CA PHE A 575 -15.67 -1.23 12.93
C PHE A 575 -16.25 -1.07 11.53
N ILE A 576 -15.43 -1.31 10.51
CA ILE A 576 -15.86 -1.39 9.11
C ILE A 576 -15.83 -2.85 8.67
N GLY A 577 -17.01 -3.38 8.36
CA GLY A 577 -17.15 -4.75 7.86
C GLY A 577 -16.89 -4.87 6.35
N ALA A 578 -16.69 -6.10 5.88
CA ALA A 578 -16.53 -6.41 4.45
C ALA A 578 -17.79 -6.12 3.61
N ASP A 579 -18.90 -5.77 4.25
CA ASP A 579 -20.17 -5.32 3.66
C ASP A 579 -20.36 -3.79 3.72
N TYR A 580 -19.31 -3.03 4.06
CA TYR A 580 -19.30 -1.58 4.24
C TYR A 580 -20.20 -1.07 5.38
N ARG A 581 -20.62 -1.93 6.33
CA ARG A 581 -21.21 -1.47 7.59
C ARG A 581 -20.19 -0.65 8.38
N ILE A 582 -20.67 0.30 9.17
CA ILE A 582 -19.86 1.02 10.14
C ILE A 582 -20.55 0.89 11.49
N ASP A 583 -19.97 0.09 12.38
CA ASP A 583 -20.48 -0.15 13.73
C ASP A 583 -19.62 0.59 14.76
N VAL A 584 -20.24 1.11 15.83
CA VAL A 584 -19.48 1.76 16.91
C VAL A 584 -18.96 0.69 17.88
N VAL A 585 -17.65 0.59 17.98
CA VAL A 585 -16.97 -0.25 18.98
C VAL A 585 -16.82 0.52 20.29
N PHE A 586 -16.43 1.79 20.21
CA PHE A 586 -16.23 2.65 21.36
C PHE A 586 -16.42 4.14 21.00
N PRO A 587 -17.04 4.97 21.86
CA PRO A 587 -17.76 4.60 23.08
C PRO A 587 -19.15 4.00 22.77
N ARG A 588 -19.52 2.93 23.47
CA ARG A 588 -20.88 2.37 23.48
C ARG A 588 -21.71 3.00 24.61
N GLY A 589 -22.93 3.42 24.27
CA GLY A 589 -23.85 4.03 25.24
C GLY A 589 -23.26 5.27 25.91
N ASN A 590 -23.27 5.30 27.25
CA ASN A 590 -22.76 6.42 28.05
C ASN A 590 -21.28 6.30 28.42
N GLN A 591 -20.52 5.43 27.76
CA GLN A 591 -19.07 5.35 27.98
C GLN A 591 -18.41 6.71 27.74
N PHE A 592 -17.47 7.03 28.63
CA PHE A 592 -16.60 8.19 28.54
C PHE A 592 -15.43 7.82 27.63
N ASN A 593 -15.03 8.76 26.76
CA ASN A 593 -14.09 8.48 25.67
C ASN A 593 -12.93 9.45 25.59
N ARG A 594 -12.72 10.24 26.65
CA ARG A 594 -11.55 11.10 26.80
C ARG A 594 -10.49 10.34 27.58
N PHE A 595 -9.35 10.17 26.95
CA PHE A 595 -8.14 9.50 27.43
C PHE A 595 -7.19 10.56 27.94
N MET A 596 -6.80 10.47 29.20
CA MET A 596 -5.79 11.32 29.80
C MET A 596 -4.39 10.89 29.38
N GLU A 597 -3.36 11.63 29.79
CA GLU A 597 -1.97 11.22 29.61
C GLU A 597 -1.70 9.87 30.29
N GLU A 598 -0.94 8.99 29.64
CA GLU A 598 -0.58 7.63 30.09
C GLU A 598 -1.78 6.70 30.32
N GLU A 599 -2.98 7.07 29.87
CA GLU A 599 -4.16 6.22 30.01
C GLU A 599 -4.14 5.08 28.98
N GLU A 600 -4.33 3.86 29.47
CA GLU A 600 -4.37 2.64 28.67
C GLU A 600 -5.72 1.93 28.83
N ILE A 601 -6.23 1.35 27.73
CA ILE A 601 -7.41 0.50 27.76
C ILE A 601 -7.23 -0.70 26.84
N THR A 602 -7.91 -1.79 27.16
CA THR A 602 -8.20 -2.87 26.21
C THR A 602 -9.70 -2.93 25.96
N LEU A 603 -10.11 -2.69 24.72
CA LEU A 603 -11.49 -2.71 24.27
C LEU A 603 -11.83 -4.08 23.70
N GLU A 604 -12.81 -4.77 24.30
CA GLU A 604 -13.36 -6.00 23.72
C GLU A 604 -14.17 -5.68 22.46
N VAL A 605 -13.68 -6.14 21.30
CA VAL A 605 -14.32 -5.90 20.00
C VAL A 605 -15.43 -6.93 19.79
N GLY A 606 -15.09 -8.22 19.96
CA GLY A 606 -16.03 -9.33 19.85
C GLY A 606 -15.39 -10.60 19.29
N LYS A 607 -16.24 -11.56 18.90
CA LYS A 607 -15.82 -12.80 18.24
C LYS A 607 -16.01 -12.72 16.73
N ILE A 608 -15.02 -13.21 16.00
CA ILE A 608 -15.08 -13.34 14.55
C ILE A 608 -16.18 -14.35 14.19
N ASN A 609 -17.00 -13.95 13.23
CA ASN A 609 -18.03 -14.77 12.64
C ASN A 609 -17.90 -14.71 11.13
N THR A 610 -18.43 -15.72 10.45
CA THR A 610 -18.31 -15.90 9.00
C THR A 610 -19.54 -15.39 8.23
N PHE A 611 -20.40 -14.59 8.87
CA PHE A 611 -21.55 -13.96 8.19
C PHE A 611 -21.10 -12.99 7.08
N SER A 612 -20.00 -12.27 7.33
CA SER A 612 -19.21 -11.55 6.34
C SER A 612 -17.82 -12.18 6.25
N THR A 613 -17.27 -12.27 5.04
CA THR A 613 -15.87 -12.70 4.80
C THR A 613 -15.18 -11.70 3.90
N GLY A 614 -13.86 -11.60 4.03
CA GLY A 614 -13.04 -10.59 3.37
C GLY A 614 -12.44 -9.60 4.36
N MET A 615 -12.03 -8.45 3.83
CA MET A 615 -11.31 -7.44 4.61
C MET A 615 -12.23 -6.70 5.57
N GLU A 616 -11.88 -6.73 6.84
CA GLU A 616 -12.56 -6.03 7.93
C GLU A 616 -11.55 -5.16 8.67
N ARG A 617 -11.99 -4.05 9.27
CA ARG A 617 -11.05 -3.06 9.84
C ARG A 617 -11.64 -2.38 11.07
N LEU A 618 -10.79 -2.01 12.02
CA LEU A 618 -11.10 -0.98 13.01
C LEU A 618 -10.59 0.37 12.51
N VAL A 619 -11.37 1.42 12.71
CA VAL A 619 -10.98 2.81 12.47
C VAL A 619 -10.96 3.51 13.81
N VAL A 620 -9.78 3.95 14.22
CA VAL A 620 -9.59 4.70 15.46
C VAL A 620 -9.44 6.17 15.07
N ILE A 621 -10.36 6.99 15.55
CA ILE A 621 -10.39 8.43 15.37
C ILE A 621 -10.00 9.06 16.71
N SER A 622 -8.96 9.87 16.72
CA SER A 622 -8.52 10.64 17.88
C SER A 622 -8.49 12.13 17.58
N SER A 623 -8.90 12.95 18.53
CA SER A 623 -8.78 14.40 18.45
C SER A 623 -8.42 14.97 19.81
N TRP A 624 -7.63 16.03 19.86
CA TRP A 624 -7.32 16.69 21.13
C TRP A 624 -8.58 17.11 21.88
N ALA A 625 -8.56 16.93 23.19
CA ALA A 625 -9.63 17.36 24.06
C ALA A 625 -9.56 18.88 24.29
N GLU A 626 -10.53 19.63 23.80
CA GLU A 626 -10.62 21.06 24.06
C GLU A 626 -11.02 21.33 25.53
N THR A 627 -10.30 22.26 26.17
CA THR A 627 -10.56 22.65 27.57
C THR A 627 -11.96 23.26 27.70
N GLY A 628 -12.80 22.68 28.56
CA GLY A 628 -14.17 23.12 28.79
C GLY A 628 -15.19 22.62 27.76
N ALA A 629 -14.77 21.86 26.75
CA ALA A 629 -15.65 21.24 25.77
C ALA A 629 -16.02 19.80 26.19
N SER A 630 -17.20 19.36 25.74
CA SER A 630 -17.62 17.95 25.85
C SER A 630 -16.75 17.07 24.96
N ALA A 631 -16.53 15.81 25.38
CA ALA A 631 -15.74 14.87 24.60
C ALA A 631 -16.31 14.66 23.20
N ALA A 632 -15.46 14.83 22.17
CA ALA A 632 -15.84 14.60 20.79
C ALA A 632 -16.22 13.12 20.58
N LYS A 633 -17.38 12.87 19.95
CA LYS A 633 -17.86 11.51 19.64
C LYS A 633 -18.25 11.43 18.17
N TYR A 634 -17.63 10.51 17.45
CA TYR A 634 -17.88 10.33 16.01
C TYR A 634 -18.89 9.21 15.70
N ASN A 635 -19.71 8.80 16.69
CA ASN A 635 -20.72 7.75 16.56
C ASN A 635 -21.75 8.01 15.44
N PHE A 636 -21.93 9.28 15.03
CA PHE A 636 -22.82 9.65 13.92
C PHE A 636 -22.37 9.10 12.55
N LEU A 637 -21.12 8.64 12.44
CA LEU A 637 -20.60 8.02 11.23
C LEU A 637 -21.16 6.61 11.00
N ALA A 638 -21.74 5.98 12.03
CA ALA A 638 -22.30 4.64 11.96
C ALA A 638 -23.37 4.49 10.86
N GLN A 639 -23.39 3.31 10.23
CA GLN A 639 -24.31 2.97 9.15
C GLN A 639 -24.49 1.45 9.01
N SER A 640 -25.65 1.05 8.50
CA SER A 640 -25.90 -0.35 8.12
C SER A 640 -25.12 -0.73 6.85
N GLY A 641 -24.66 -1.98 6.78
CA GLY A 641 -23.98 -2.53 5.60
C GLY A 641 -24.92 -2.98 4.48
N ILE A 642 -24.33 -3.40 3.36
CA ILE A 642 -25.05 -3.90 2.18
C ILE A 642 -25.13 -5.43 2.23
N GLN A 643 -26.33 -5.96 2.03
CA GLN A 643 -26.53 -7.42 2.02
C GLN A 643 -25.76 -8.09 0.87
N ARG A 644 -24.94 -9.09 1.19
CA ARG A 644 -24.26 -9.97 0.22
C ARG A 644 -25.00 -11.31 0.14
N THR A 645 -25.37 -11.76 -1.05
CA THR A 645 -26.19 -12.98 -1.23
C THR A 645 -25.53 -14.03 -2.12
N ARG A 646 -25.72 -15.32 -1.80
CA ARG A 646 -25.38 -16.46 -2.67
C ARG A 646 -26.47 -16.59 -3.74
N GLY A 647 -26.08 -17.02 -4.95
CA GLY A 647 -27.03 -17.21 -6.05
C GLY A 647 -28.21 -18.11 -5.66
N VAL A 648 -29.42 -17.66 -6.00
CA VAL A 648 -30.75 -18.28 -5.84
C VAL A 648 -30.86 -19.33 -4.73
N ALA A 649 -31.22 -18.89 -3.52
CA ALA A 649 -32.08 -19.68 -2.65
C ALA A 649 -33.53 -19.34 -3.00
N ARG A 650 -34.24 -20.26 -3.69
CA ARG A 650 -35.71 -20.27 -3.74
C ARG A 650 -36.27 -20.68 -2.38
N ASN A 651 -36.01 -19.90 -1.34
CA ASN A 651 -36.74 -19.95 -0.09
C ASN A 651 -36.48 -18.65 0.68
N PRO A 652 -37.46 -17.73 0.79
CA PRO A 652 -37.29 -16.53 1.59
C PRO A 652 -37.21 -16.95 3.06
N GLY A 653 -36.04 -16.77 3.68
CA GLY A 653 -35.89 -16.92 5.13
C GLY A 653 -36.81 -15.94 5.87
N LEU A 654 -37.12 -16.25 7.12
CA LEU A 654 -38.01 -15.49 8.01
C LEU A 654 -37.77 -13.96 7.97
N ILE A 655 -36.53 -13.52 7.79
CA ILE A 655 -36.15 -12.10 7.68
C ILE A 655 -36.81 -11.40 6.47
N GLN A 656 -36.81 -12.03 5.29
CA GLN A 656 -37.50 -11.48 4.10
C GLN A 656 -39.02 -11.46 4.24
N MET A 657 -39.59 -12.37 5.05
CA MET A 657 -41.02 -12.37 5.37
C MET A 657 -41.39 -11.24 6.35
N LEU A 658 -40.51 -10.94 7.31
CA LEU A 658 -40.69 -9.83 8.26
C LEU A 658 -40.58 -8.47 7.58
N GLU A 659 -39.63 -8.31 6.64
CA GLU A 659 -39.48 -7.10 5.83
C GLU A 659 -40.70 -6.84 4.92
N ARG A 660 -41.23 -7.89 4.27
CA ARG A 660 -42.45 -7.79 3.44
C ARG A 660 -43.73 -7.60 4.26
N ALA A 661 -43.73 -8.02 5.52
CA ALA A 661 -44.84 -7.82 6.45
C ALA A 661 -44.82 -6.45 7.15
N GLY A 662 -43.86 -5.57 6.81
CA GLY A 662 -43.78 -4.22 7.38
C GLY A 662 -43.22 -4.17 8.80
N PHE A 663 -42.64 -5.28 9.29
CA PHE A 663 -41.83 -5.26 10.51
C PHE A 663 -40.44 -4.71 10.14
N GLY A 664 -40.28 -3.39 10.26
CA GLY A 664 -38.97 -2.75 10.24
C GLY A 664 -38.05 -3.36 11.30
N GLN A 665 -36.74 -3.21 11.10
CA GLN A 665 -35.71 -3.63 12.05
C GLN A 665 -36.07 -3.22 13.50
N PRO A 666 -35.66 -3.99 14.53
CA PRO A 666 -35.82 -3.55 15.91
C PRO A 666 -35.03 -2.25 16.13
N ASP A 667 -35.71 -1.13 16.00
CA ASP A 667 -35.24 0.18 16.42
C ASP A 667 -35.16 0.16 17.96
N LYS A 668 -33.93 0.20 18.48
CA LYS A 668 -33.68 0.67 19.84
C LYS A 668 -32.69 1.83 19.78
N SER A 669 -33.24 2.97 19.36
CA SER A 669 -33.16 4.28 20.05
C SER A 669 -32.59 5.42 19.19
N LYS A 670 -33.52 6.15 18.56
CA LYS A 670 -33.34 7.55 18.20
C LYS A 670 -33.39 8.45 19.44
N LYS A 671 -32.42 9.37 19.54
CA LYS A 671 -32.53 10.84 19.77
C LYS A 671 -31.17 11.34 20.31
N THR A 672 -30.46 12.25 19.64
CA THR A 672 -30.86 13.66 19.54
C THR A 672 -30.19 14.39 18.37
N ARG A 673 -30.90 15.40 17.88
CA ARG A 673 -30.56 16.32 16.78
C ARG A 673 -29.41 17.27 17.15
N GLY A 674 -28.63 17.65 16.15
CA GLY A 674 -27.76 18.83 16.15
C GLY A 674 -26.88 18.83 14.91
N VAL A 675 -27.43 19.29 13.78
CA VAL A 675 -26.65 19.54 12.56
C VAL A 675 -25.83 20.80 12.80
N MET A 676 -24.50 20.69 12.85
CA MET A 676 -23.59 21.81 12.65
C MET A 676 -23.15 21.83 11.18
N PRO A 677 -23.08 22.99 10.53
CA PRO A 677 -22.48 23.13 9.20
C PRO A 677 -21.00 22.70 9.22
N ILE A 678 -20.57 22.01 8.17
CA ILE A 678 -19.21 21.44 7.98
C ILE A 678 -18.14 22.53 7.77
N GLU A 679 -18.50 23.81 7.76
CA GLU A 679 -17.59 24.90 7.38
C GLU A 679 -16.63 25.35 8.51
N ASP A 680 -16.85 24.97 9.77
CA ASP A 680 -16.02 25.42 10.91
C ASP A 680 -15.10 24.34 11.52
N SER A 681 -15.10 23.08 11.04
CA SER A 681 -14.42 21.96 11.73
C SER A 681 -13.02 21.59 11.24
N LEU A 682 -12.44 22.31 10.27
CA LEU A 682 -11.07 22.01 9.76
C LEU A 682 -9.95 22.58 10.64
N ARG A 683 -10.26 23.06 11.85
CA ARG A 683 -9.25 23.45 12.85
C ARG A 683 -8.94 22.37 13.90
N SER A 684 -9.61 21.21 13.89
CA SER A 684 -9.27 20.13 14.83
C SER A 684 -8.10 19.30 14.30
N GLN A 685 -6.95 19.44 14.95
CA GLN A 685 -5.78 18.56 14.82
C GLN A 685 -6.14 17.14 15.31
N GLY A 686 -6.86 16.37 14.51
CA GLY A 686 -7.24 14.98 14.82
C GLY A 686 -6.53 13.99 13.90
N SER A 687 -6.33 12.77 14.36
CA SER A 687 -5.75 11.66 13.60
C SER A 687 -6.75 10.53 13.40
N ILE A 688 -6.66 9.86 12.26
CA ILE A 688 -7.47 8.70 11.91
C ILE A 688 -6.51 7.61 11.44
N HIS A 689 -6.54 6.44 12.08
CA HIS A 689 -5.77 5.28 11.63
C HIS A 689 -6.63 4.02 11.60
N THR A 690 -6.23 3.07 10.77
CA THR A 690 -7.00 1.85 10.51
C THR A 690 -6.20 0.61 10.87
N ILE A 691 -6.84 -0.37 11.51
CA ILE A 691 -6.25 -1.66 11.90
C ILE A 691 -7.01 -2.76 11.16
N PRO A 692 -6.46 -3.31 10.07
CA PRO A 692 -7.15 -4.26 9.21
C PRO A 692 -6.91 -5.73 9.62
N TRP A 693 -7.81 -6.61 9.19
CA TRP A 693 -7.60 -8.06 9.15
C TRP A 693 -8.43 -8.70 8.02
N MET A 694 -8.13 -9.95 7.71
CA MET A 694 -8.86 -10.75 6.72
C MET A 694 -9.67 -11.85 7.43
N THR A 695 -10.99 -11.86 7.25
CA THR A 695 -11.87 -12.89 7.81
C THR A 695 -12.09 -14.02 6.80
N SER A 696 -11.72 -15.25 7.17
CA SER A 696 -11.77 -16.45 6.31
C SER A 696 -12.64 -17.58 6.88
N ASN A 697 -13.18 -18.41 5.98
CA ASN A 697 -14.00 -19.60 6.30
C ASN A 697 -13.18 -20.89 6.48
N ALA A 698 -11.89 -20.87 6.19
CA ALA A 698 -11.04 -22.07 6.19
C ALA A 698 -9.82 -21.84 7.06
N ASN A 699 -9.68 -22.63 8.13
CA ASN A 699 -8.42 -22.79 8.87
C ASN A 699 -7.33 -23.41 8.00
#